data_AF-A0AAD2G0B1-F1
#
_entry.id   AF-A0AAD2G0B1-F1
#
_cell.length_a   1.000
_cell.length_b   1.000
_cell.length_c   1.000
_cell.angle_alpha   90.00
_cell.angle_beta   90.00
_cell.angle_gamma   90.00
#
_symmetry.space_group_name_H-M   'P 1'
#
loop_
_entity.id
_entity.type
_entity.pdbx_description
1 polymer ?
#
loop_
_entity_poly.entity_id
_entity_poly.type
_entity_poly.pdbx_seq_one_letter_code
_entity_poly.pdbx_strand_id
1 'polypeptide(L)'
;MFFPKSGNRRRSPYRSARSVRPQKEVPTHMVTNWTRNKVCVLLAGVFIFGTTFLVPIMMLEKSMSQEATIPMNSKNHISLNHLFDKTKKMEKIIETKSYSVLKKAKQALRKGGHFGIPEDEVNNRDPFELHDNEDHEAHPEEIEESLARGVVGLPMSKTPALIGARPGHIACEVNVDDMAYWNDPQGTRDQEFQSPFASSEPESHYITFEPDPGGWNNIRMSTEVFFVMAAATGRTLVLPPKAPMYLLGTGAAHARSFGNFYPLSNPHLKKRVNVITMKEFVEKEGKSIMNLSDEELEQLLPIAEMCLHQKNSPIICENLYKVLREVGMQPDMHGAHSCYIFDKDKFEGKEISDDVQKRVDRFCGEKRTATFYDQSLHTPKLIHWNADAPTHRVLNHFYTFFYFTDPKIDNYFKRFVRDFMHYTDEIYCAAGKIVHALNDEGKGWSSLHVRRGDLQYKEVKISAEEWYNNTKEIWNDGEILFIATDERNKTFFDPIKEHHEVRFLDDYWDSANLGEMDSYFLGMVDTIVASHGRAFAGTWFSTFTGYINRMRGYLGHSTKTMWYSWLPRKYAVREWTYPEGNYPAREWPIGWVAIDGDEVIEHENEKADSIPDPPDPNEITIEAIEKVPASVAIKNIAMSDLKSDEGFADKPVARGVAGRPMSETPALKGAKRGKIACDVNVDSVAYWNDPTGEKDQNFESPFRAKGEEKFLTFTLDRGGWNNVRMSMEIIFIIAAATGRTLVLPPKEPLYRLRADAKNVHRGFADFFDLSTPEFAKRLNTISMEDFIKMEGGEHGRLPIPEETRQNVTNSAHHCDKRKMSTAYCGYIDDYLATAGYVPDMSAKKSCAVFDVDKFNGKELSSASEESVAKFCGDRERYYFTEELQENTLIHINAGQKELRLLTHFYDFVHFTDPAIDNYYKRFIRDFLHYNDQIYCAAGKIVKALQKEATDRGFSVDEEGAGGFSAMHIRRGELQYQKVKIPAIEWYENTKDLWEPNEIMYIATDERNATWFDDMAEHLELRFLDDYFEFAQLGEMDPNYFGMIDTIIASRGRAFVGTFFSTFSGYINRLRGYHGMSMMDSWHSWLPRKTKMHEWEDVDHFVFSYEWPTGWVGIDGDVVPSKDVF
;
A
#
# COMPACT_ATOMS: atom_id res chain seq x y z
N MET A 1 3.95 57.29 -40.43
CA MET A 1 4.43 55.89 -40.29
C MET A 1 4.47 55.53 -38.81
N PHE A 2 4.34 54.24 -38.51
CA PHE A 2 3.95 53.73 -37.19
C PHE A 2 5.04 53.76 -36.11
N PHE A 3 4.57 53.67 -34.86
CA PHE A 3 5.22 53.34 -33.57
C PHE A 3 5.21 54.45 -32.50
N PRO A 4 4.26 54.40 -31.54
CA PRO A 4 4.33 55.15 -30.30
C PRO A 4 4.85 54.29 -29.12
N LYS A 5 5.88 54.82 -28.44
CA LYS A 5 6.14 54.77 -26.99
C LYS A 5 5.94 53.43 -26.24
N SER A 6 7.06 52.86 -25.80
CA SER A 6 7.11 51.86 -24.72
C SER A 6 6.47 52.39 -23.42
N GLY A 7 5.38 51.75 -22.99
CA GLY A 7 4.66 52.08 -21.77
C GLY A 7 5.40 51.68 -20.49
N ASN A 8 5.12 52.41 -19.41
CA ASN A 8 5.66 52.13 -18.08
C ASN A 8 5.30 50.70 -17.61
N ARG A 9 6.30 49.92 -17.19
CA ARG A 9 6.05 48.74 -16.32
C ARG A 9 5.46 49.23 -15.00
N ARG A 10 4.14 49.12 -14.83
CA ARG A 10 3.49 49.23 -13.52
C ARG A 10 4.09 48.14 -12.61
N ARG A 11 4.56 48.51 -11.42
CA ARG A 11 4.87 47.53 -10.37
C ARG A 11 3.55 46.96 -9.87
N SER A 12 3.35 45.64 -10.02
CA SER A 12 2.20 44.94 -9.46
C SER A 12 2.11 45.17 -7.94
N PRO A 13 0.92 45.44 -7.39
CA PRO A 13 0.69 45.55 -5.95
C PRO A 13 0.43 44.18 -5.29
N TYR A 14 0.97 43.08 -5.82
CA TYR A 14 0.79 41.74 -5.24
C TYR A 14 1.32 41.64 -3.80
N ARG A 15 0.42 41.79 -2.84
CA ARG A 15 0.64 41.50 -1.42
C ARG A 15 -0.06 40.18 -1.09
N SER A 16 0.61 39.06 -1.31
CA SER A 16 0.17 37.77 -0.72
C SER A 16 -0.12 37.96 0.78
N ALA A 17 -1.15 37.33 1.31
CA ALA A 17 -1.68 37.61 2.65
C ALA A 17 -0.66 37.32 3.78
N ARG A 18 0.20 38.30 4.09
CA ARG A 18 1.15 38.29 5.21
C ARG A 18 1.65 39.69 5.56
N SER A 19 1.40 40.05 6.83
CA SER A 19 1.96 41.15 7.63
C SER A 19 2.05 42.56 6.98
N VAL A 20 1.09 43.41 7.32
CA VAL A 20 1.29 44.87 7.33
C VAL A 20 1.95 45.26 8.66
N ARG A 21 3.14 45.86 8.62
CA ARG A 21 3.67 46.66 9.75
C ARG A 21 3.10 48.08 9.67
N PRO A 22 2.80 48.75 10.79
CA PRO A 22 2.54 50.19 10.77
C PRO A 22 3.83 50.98 10.52
N GLN A 23 3.74 52.04 9.71
CA GLN A 23 4.81 53.04 9.52
C GLN A 23 4.44 54.37 10.17
N LYS A 24 5.42 54.98 10.85
CA LYS A 24 5.75 56.43 10.87
C LYS A 24 7.30 56.48 10.92
N GLU A 25 8.02 57.09 9.97
CA GLU A 25 8.17 58.54 9.69
C GLU A 25 8.85 59.31 10.85
N VAL A 26 9.96 60.08 10.71
CA VAL A 26 10.97 60.27 9.62
C VAL A 26 12.40 60.48 10.28
N PRO A 27 13.42 61.28 9.85
CA PRO A 27 14.80 60.78 9.78
C PRO A 27 15.83 61.45 10.72
N THR A 28 17.03 60.85 10.83
CA THR A 28 18.28 61.60 11.11
C THR A 28 19.49 60.99 10.40
N HIS A 29 20.44 61.87 10.08
CA HIS A 29 21.64 61.63 9.27
C HIS A 29 22.89 61.27 10.12
N MET A 30 23.87 60.67 9.44
CA MET A 30 25.32 60.93 9.56
C MET A 30 26.17 60.43 10.77
N VAL A 31 27.29 59.79 10.38
CA VAL A 31 28.69 60.06 10.81
C VAL A 31 29.20 59.49 12.16
N THR A 32 29.97 58.40 12.00
CA THR A 32 31.25 58.01 12.66
C THR A 32 31.51 58.18 14.18
N ASN A 33 32.12 57.10 14.70
CA ASN A 33 33.31 57.07 15.59
C ASN A 33 33.18 57.18 17.13
N TRP A 34 34.01 56.35 17.81
CA TRP A 34 34.41 56.35 19.24
C TRP A 34 33.33 55.87 20.25
N THR A 35 33.63 55.18 21.37
CA THR A 35 34.91 54.65 21.94
C THR A 35 34.69 53.40 22.82
N ARG A 36 35.80 52.77 23.26
CA ARG A 36 35.85 51.55 24.09
C ARG A 36 35.32 51.69 25.53
N ASN A 37 34.66 50.61 25.96
CA ASN A 37 34.48 50.11 27.34
C ASN A 37 35.66 50.35 28.31
N LYS A 38 35.32 50.59 29.59
CA LYS A 38 35.90 49.89 30.77
C LYS A 38 35.14 50.24 32.06
N VAL A 39 34.83 49.23 32.88
CA VAL A 39 35.23 49.05 34.30
C VAL A 39 34.33 47.99 34.95
N CYS A 40 34.94 46.87 35.39
CA CYS A 40 34.50 46.00 36.49
C CYS A 40 35.53 44.88 36.69
N VAL A 41 36.33 44.93 37.77
CA VAL A 41 37.28 43.88 38.22
C VAL A 41 37.47 43.98 39.75
N LEU A 42 37.88 42.87 40.39
CA LEU A 42 38.30 42.67 41.81
C LEU A 42 37.14 42.33 42.77
N LEU A 43 37.24 41.42 43.76
CA LEU A 43 38.21 40.41 44.26
C LEU A 43 37.41 39.43 45.19
N ALA A 44 37.81 38.21 45.61
CA ALA A 44 38.99 37.33 45.46
C ALA A 44 38.54 35.84 45.58
N GLY A 45 39.45 34.89 45.87
CA GLY A 45 39.12 33.48 46.20
C GLY A 45 39.78 32.96 47.49
N VAL A 46 39.24 31.87 48.06
CA VAL A 46 39.79 31.09 49.20
C VAL A 46 39.61 29.58 48.92
N PHE A 47 40.44 28.73 49.55
CA PHE A 47 40.73 27.33 49.20
C PHE A 47 40.41 26.38 50.39
N ILE A 48 40.43 25.05 50.17
CA ILE A 48 40.63 23.91 51.13
C ILE A 48 39.41 23.06 51.62
N PHE A 49 39.45 21.77 51.22
CA PHE A 49 39.08 20.46 51.85
C PHE A 49 37.87 20.26 52.81
N GLY A 50 37.19 19.09 52.70
CA GLY A 50 36.33 18.56 53.79
C GLY A 50 35.35 17.37 53.53
N THR A 51 35.82 16.21 53.06
CA THR A 51 35.29 14.81 53.25
C THR A 51 33.84 14.47 53.72
N THR A 52 33.21 13.49 53.01
CA THR A 52 32.25 12.41 53.48
C THR A 52 30.84 12.80 54.02
N PHE A 53 29.75 11.99 53.94
CA PHE A 53 29.52 10.54 53.72
C PHE A 53 28.09 10.23 53.12
N LEU A 54 27.88 8.99 52.63
CA LEU A 54 26.62 8.16 52.56
C LEU A 54 25.46 8.46 51.55
N VAL A 55 25.31 7.56 50.53
CA VAL A 55 24.18 6.57 50.28
C VAL A 55 22.72 7.11 50.09
N PRO A 56 21.85 6.58 49.17
CA PRO A 56 21.66 5.14 48.86
C PRO A 56 21.36 4.61 47.41
N ILE A 57 21.65 3.30 47.26
CA ILE A 57 20.90 2.20 46.61
C ILE A 57 20.68 2.14 45.07
N MET A 58 21.28 1.10 44.49
CA MET A 58 20.65 0.17 43.52
C MET A 58 20.70 -1.24 44.10
N MET A 59 19.66 -2.07 43.93
CA MET A 59 19.75 -3.53 44.00
C MET A 59 18.55 -4.23 43.32
N LEU A 60 18.82 -5.50 42.96
CA LEU A 60 17.99 -6.56 42.37
C LEU A 60 18.15 -6.77 40.85
N GLU A 61 18.52 -7.96 40.37
CA GLU A 61 19.27 -9.06 41.03
C GLU A 61 19.94 -9.95 39.97
N LYS A 62 20.99 -10.69 40.36
CA LYS A 62 21.64 -11.73 39.54
C LYS A 62 22.24 -12.77 40.48
N SER A 63 21.95 -14.05 40.29
CA SER A 63 22.63 -15.13 41.01
C SER A 63 23.71 -15.79 40.13
N MET A 64 24.93 -15.86 40.71
CA MET A 64 25.82 -17.03 40.83
C MET A 64 26.30 -17.78 39.55
N SER A 65 27.57 -18.16 39.40
CA SER A 65 28.75 -18.10 40.29
C SER A 65 30.10 -18.16 39.51
N GLN A 66 31.18 -17.68 40.15
CA GLN A 66 32.61 -18.10 40.17
C GLN A 66 33.12 -19.21 39.20
N GLU A 67 34.39 -19.33 38.80
CA GLU A 67 35.67 -18.58 38.93
C GLU A 67 36.72 -19.27 37.99
N ALA A 68 37.70 -18.56 37.40
CA ALA A 68 39.08 -19.07 37.10
C ALA A 68 39.96 -18.08 36.29
N THR A 69 41.28 -18.16 36.49
CA THR A 69 42.34 -17.24 36.01
C THR A 69 43.11 -17.65 34.74
N ILE A 70 43.34 -16.69 33.82
CA ILE A 70 44.63 -16.24 33.21
C ILE A 70 45.77 -17.29 33.04
N PRO A 71 46.38 -17.53 31.84
CA PRO A 71 47.28 -16.52 31.22
C PRO A 71 47.40 -16.41 29.68
N MET A 72 47.90 -15.25 29.22
CA MET A 72 48.38 -14.97 27.85
C MET A 72 49.69 -15.69 27.49
N ASN A 73 49.94 -15.94 26.18
CA ASN A 73 51.33 -15.95 25.68
C ASN A 73 51.51 -15.60 24.17
N SER A 74 52.72 -15.13 23.84
CA SER A 74 53.35 -14.95 22.52
C SER A 74 52.73 -14.02 21.43
N LYS A 75 53.17 -12.75 21.48
CA LYS A 75 53.86 -12.01 20.41
C LYS A 75 53.63 -12.40 18.93
N ASN A 76 53.02 -11.49 18.16
CA ASN A 76 53.59 -10.97 16.89
C ASN A 76 52.85 -9.69 16.46
N HIS A 77 53.58 -8.57 16.32
CA HIS A 77 53.05 -7.31 15.77
C HIS A 77 53.36 -7.23 14.27
N ILE A 78 52.32 -7.12 13.44
CA ILE A 78 52.42 -6.63 12.06
C ILE A 78 51.51 -5.41 11.94
N SER A 79 52.04 -4.30 11.42
CA SER A 79 51.29 -3.05 11.22
C SER A 79 50.37 -3.15 9.99
N LEU A 80 49.10 -2.77 10.14
CA LEU A 80 48.09 -2.78 9.06
C LEU A 80 48.55 -2.04 7.79
N ASN A 81 49.39 -1.01 7.94
CA ASN A 81 49.82 -0.18 6.82
C ASN A 81 50.70 -0.92 5.81
N HIS A 82 51.27 -2.08 6.14
CA HIS A 82 52.08 -2.87 5.20
C HIS A 82 51.24 -3.83 4.33
N LEU A 83 49.98 -4.14 4.70
CA LEU A 83 49.10 -4.95 3.86
C LEU A 83 48.46 -4.13 2.72
N PHE A 84 48.13 -2.85 2.96
CA PHE A 84 47.43 -2.01 1.98
C PHE A 84 48.24 -1.65 0.72
N ASP A 85 49.57 -1.68 0.79
CA ASP A 85 50.45 -1.34 -0.35
C ASP A 85 50.69 -2.53 -1.30
N LYS A 86 50.41 -3.76 -0.88
CA LYS A 86 50.52 -4.95 -1.74
C LYS A 86 49.31 -5.16 -2.65
N THR A 87 48.10 -4.88 -2.17
CA THR A 87 46.85 -5.05 -2.94
C THR A 87 46.79 -4.13 -4.16
N LYS A 88 47.12 -2.83 -4.02
CA LYS A 88 47.15 -1.87 -5.15
C LYS A 88 48.14 -2.20 -6.27
N LYS A 89 49.07 -3.14 -6.06
CA LYS A 89 50.08 -3.52 -7.06
C LYS A 89 49.71 -4.77 -7.88
N MET A 90 48.69 -5.53 -7.46
CA MET A 90 48.17 -6.70 -8.20
C MET A 90 47.09 -6.33 -9.23
N GLU A 91 46.23 -5.35 -8.94
CA GLU A 91 45.15 -4.93 -9.88
C GLU A 91 45.71 -4.47 -11.23
N LYS A 92 46.82 -3.73 -11.24
CA LYS A 92 47.42 -3.15 -12.45
C LYS A 92 48.11 -4.16 -13.40
N ILE A 93 48.16 -5.45 -13.04
CA ILE A 93 48.77 -6.50 -13.87
C ILE A 93 47.69 -7.32 -14.62
N ILE A 94 46.45 -7.30 -14.15
CA ILE A 94 45.35 -8.13 -14.69
C ILE A 94 44.69 -7.46 -15.91
N GLU A 95 44.55 -6.13 -15.94
CA GLU A 95 43.88 -5.42 -17.04
C GLU A 95 44.57 -5.58 -18.41
N THR A 96 45.91 -5.72 -18.46
CA THR A 96 46.66 -5.59 -19.72
C THR A 96 46.65 -6.84 -20.62
N LYS A 97 46.17 -8.00 -20.15
CA LYS A 97 46.25 -9.28 -20.92
C LYS A 97 44.96 -9.67 -21.64
N SER A 98 43.78 -9.37 -21.09
CA SER A 98 42.49 -9.87 -21.63
C SER A 98 42.07 -9.22 -22.96
N TYR A 99 42.55 -8.01 -23.27
CA TYR A 99 42.12 -7.26 -24.45
C TYR A 99 42.66 -7.77 -25.80
N SER A 100 43.66 -8.67 -25.80
CA SER A 100 44.30 -9.16 -27.04
C SER A 100 43.65 -10.41 -27.66
N VAL A 101 42.91 -11.19 -26.87
CA VAL A 101 42.33 -12.48 -27.29
C VAL A 101 40.99 -12.27 -28.02
N LEU A 102 40.13 -11.38 -27.49
CA LEU A 102 38.81 -11.08 -28.04
C LEU A 102 38.81 -10.51 -29.47
N LYS A 103 39.91 -9.87 -29.90
CA LYS A 103 40.01 -9.29 -31.25
C LYS A 103 40.19 -10.33 -32.36
N LYS A 104 40.66 -11.55 -32.04
CA LYS A 104 40.84 -12.64 -33.02
C LYS A 104 39.57 -13.47 -33.25
N ALA A 105 38.71 -13.61 -32.24
CA ALA A 105 37.47 -14.40 -32.36
C ALA A 105 36.44 -13.74 -33.29
N LYS A 106 36.28 -12.40 -33.23
CA LYS A 106 35.30 -11.65 -34.04
C LYS A 106 35.55 -11.65 -35.56
N GLN A 107 36.67 -12.20 -36.04
CA GLN A 107 37.01 -12.22 -37.47
C GLN A 107 36.62 -13.53 -38.18
N ALA A 108 36.20 -14.57 -37.45
CA ALA A 108 35.85 -15.88 -38.01
C ALA A 108 34.36 -16.04 -38.39
N LEU A 109 33.45 -15.36 -37.69
CA LEU A 109 31.98 -15.58 -37.76
C LEU A 109 31.25 -14.73 -38.81
N ARG A 110 31.88 -14.39 -39.94
CA ARG A 110 31.35 -13.42 -40.92
C ARG A 110 31.15 -13.96 -42.34
N LYS A 111 30.88 -15.26 -42.52
CA LYS A 111 30.69 -15.89 -43.85
C LYS A 111 29.60 -16.97 -43.90
N GLY A 112 28.60 -16.77 -44.77
CA GLY A 112 27.57 -17.74 -45.19
C GLY A 112 26.22 -17.57 -44.47
N GLY A 113 25.06 -17.58 -45.12
CA GLY A 113 24.77 -17.62 -46.58
C GLY A 113 23.24 -17.53 -46.87
N HIS A 114 22.85 -17.01 -48.04
CA HIS A 114 21.46 -16.83 -48.50
C HIS A 114 20.77 -18.11 -49.03
N PHE A 115 19.43 -18.12 -49.03
CA PHE A 115 18.54 -18.59 -50.12
C PHE A 115 17.15 -17.92 -49.98
N GLY A 116 16.32 -17.84 -51.04
CA GLY A 116 14.97 -17.22 -50.99
C GLY A 116 14.12 -17.31 -52.27
N ILE A 117 12.98 -16.59 -52.27
CA ILE A 117 11.95 -16.31 -53.34
C ILE A 117 11.19 -17.52 -53.97
N PRO A 118 9.99 -17.36 -54.60
CA PRO A 118 9.14 -16.16 -54.80
C PRO A 118 7.60 -16.28 -54.53
N GLU A 119 6.89 -15.15 -54.70
CA GLU A 119 5.41 -14.93 -54.74
C GLU A 119 4.79 -15.18 -56.14
N ASP A 120 3.46 -15.07 -56.28
CA ASP A 120 2.78 -14.57 -57.51
C ASP A 120 1.31 -14.08 -57.26
N GLU A 121 0.85 -13.21 -58.16
CA GLU A 121 -0.26 -12.21 -58.21
C GLU A 121 -1.77 -12.65 -58.09
N VAL A 122 -2.72 -11.68 -57.94
CA VAL A 122 -3.63 -11.15 -59.01
C VAL A 122 -4.78 -10.19 -58.53
N ASN A 123 -5.04 -9.16 -59.35
CA ASN A 123 -6.00 -8.01 -59.30
C ASN A 123 -7.55 -8.24 -59.24
N ASN A 124 -8.30 -7.23 -58.75
CA ASN A 124 -9.31 -6.37 -59.48
C ASN A 124 -10.11 -5.44 -58.51
N ARG A 125 -10.23 -4.10 -58.73
CA ARG A 125 -11.20 -3.31 -59.57
C ARG A 125 -12.68 -3.38 -59.12
N ASP A 126 -13.53 -2.33 -59.10
CA ASP A 126 -13.43 -0.84 -59.25
C ASP A 126 -14.82 -0.21 -58.78
N PRO A 127 -15.31 1.03 -59.08
CA PRO A 127 -15.84 1.95 -58.04
C PRO A 127 -17.28 2.54 -58.31
N PHE A 128 -17.59 3.75 -57.76
CA PHE A 128 -18.79 4.63 -57.89
C PHE A 128 -19.99 4.30 -56.96
N GLU A 129 -20.84 5.25 -56.47
CA GLU A 129 -20.98 6.72 -56.66
C GLU A 129 -21.64 7.41 -55.42
N LEU A 130 -21.70 8.74 -55.40
CA LEU A 130 -22.36 9.58 -54.36
C LEU A 130 -23.89 9.62 -54.49
N HIS A 131 -24.60 9.94 -53.39
CA HIS A 131 -25.69 10.95 -53.42
C HIS A 131 -26.15 11.44 -52.03
N ASP A 132 -26.28 12.76 -51.87
CA ASP A 132 -26.98 13.43 -50.75
C ASP A 132 -28.51 13.45 -50.98
N ASN A 133 -29.33 13.33 -49.92
CA ASN A 133 -30.20 14.41 -49.41
C ASN A 133 -31.30 13.98 -48.41
N GLU A 134 -31.36 14.76 -47.32
CA GLU A 134 -32.54 15.30 -46.60
C GLU A 134 -33.59 14.41 -45.90
N ASP A 135 -33.84 14.81 -44.64
CA ASP A 135 -35.06 14.73 -43.82
C ASP A 135 -35.70 13.36 -43.49
N HIS A 136 -35.47 12.89 -42.26
CA HIS A 136 -36.55 12.39 -41.39
C HIS A 136 -36.23 12.51 -39.88
N GLU A 137 -37.18 13.10 -39.16
CA GLU A 137 -37.59 12.91 -37.75
C GLU A 137 -36.52 12.76 -36.64
N ALA A 138 -36.62 13.67 -35.64
CA ALA A 138 -35.76 13.69 -34.47
C ALA A 138 -35.94 12.45 -33.57
N HIS A 139 -34.96 11.54 -33.61
CA HIS A 139 -34.70 10.60 -32.53
C HIS A 139 -33.80 11.26 -31.46
N PRO A 140 -34.05 11.02 -30.16
CA PRO A 140 -33.20 11.55 -29.09
C PRO A 140 -31.96 10.65 -28.93
N GLU A 141 -30.94 10.88 -29.78
CA GLU A 141 -29.59 10.42 -29.47
C GLU A 141 -29.00 11.39 -28.43
N GLU A 142 -29.18 11.04 -27.15
CA GLU A 142 -28.53 11.73 -26.05
C GLU A 142 -27.02 11.53 -26.16
N ILE A 143 -26.28 12.65 -26.24
CA ILE A 143 -24.87 12.67 -25.93
C ILE A 143 -24.76 12.40 -24.42
N GLU A 144 -24.54 11.14 -24.03
CA GLU A 144 -24.20 10.78 -22.65
C GLU A 144 -22.78 11.28 -22.31
N GLU A 145 -22.65 12.59 -22.06
CA GLU A 145 -21.55 13.11 -21.26
C GLU A 145 -21.64 12.49 -19.86
N SER A 146 -20.66 11.67 -19.48
CA SER A 146 -20.75 10.87 -18.26
C SER A 146 -20.81 11.75 -17.00
N LEU A 147 -21.98 11.85 -16.39
CA LEU A 147 -22.23 12.58 -15.14
C LEU A 147 -21.39 12.04 -13.96
N ALA A 148 -20.97 10.78 -14.02
CA ALA A 148 -20.14 10.12 -13.01
C ALA A 148 -18.69 10.65 -13.03
N ARG A 149 -18.42 11.69 -12.22
CA ARG A 149 -17.09 12.27 -12.05
C ARG A 149 -16.39 11.67 -10.83
N GLY A 150 -15.37 10.85 -11.07
CA GLY A 150 -14.63 10.19 -10.00
C GLY A 150 -13.81 9.01 -10.51
N VAL A 151 -12.75 8.67 -9.77
CA VAL A 151 -11.73 7.69 -10.20
C VAL A 151 -12.23 6.25 -10.35
N VAL A 152 -13.46 5.97 -9.92
CA VAL A 152 -14.07 4.63 -10.01
C VAL A 152 -15.03 4.50 -11.19
N GLY A 153 -15.44 5.63 -11.83
CA GLY A 153 -16.25 5.62 -13.05
C GLY A 153 -17.44 4.65 -13.02
N LEU A 154 -18.12 4.58 -11.87
CA LEU A 154 -19.21 3.62 -11.63
C LEU A 154 -20.27 3.78 -12.73
N PRO A 155 -20.77 2.70 -13.35
CA PRO A 155 -21.78 2.80 -14.39
C PRO A 155 -23.07 3.43 -13.83
N MET A 156 -23.88 4.03 -14.70
CA MET A 156 -25.14 4.69 -14.30
C MET A 156 -26.09 3.77 -13.52
N SER A 157 -26.06 2.45 -13.79
CA SER A 157 -26.77 1.42 -13.01
C SER A 157 -26.37 1.36 -11.53
N LYS A 158 -25.13 1.72 -11.22
CA LYS A 158 -24.54 1.74 -9.86
C LYS A 158 -24.37 3.14 -9.28
N THR A 159 -24.79 4.18 -10.00
CA THR A 159 -24.87 5.56 -9.49
C THR A 159 -26.30 6.10 -9.46
N PRO A 160 -27.26 5.45 -8.76
CA PRO A 160 -28.64 5.93 -8.65
C PRO A 160 -28.77 7.34 -8.01
N ALA A 161 -27.71 7.90 -7.43
CA ALA A 161 -27.62 9.30 -7.04
C ALA A 161 -27.58 10.30 -8.21
N LEU A 162 -27.20 9.85 -9.42
CA LEU A 162 -27.01 10.70 -10.60
C LEU A 162 -28.21 10.70 -11.55
N ILE A 163 -29.25 9.89 -11.30
CA ILE A 163 -30.46 9.83 -12.14
C ILE A 163 -31.18 11.18 -12.11
N GLY A 164 -31.14 11.91 -13.24
CA GLY A 164 -31.68 13.28 -13.35
C GLY A 164 -30.76 14.39 -12.84
N ALA A 165 -29.49 14.07 -12.53
CA ALA A 165 -28.46 15.07 -12.26
C ALA A 165 -28.00 15.75 -13.57
N ARG A 166 -27.37 16.92 -13.48
CA ARG A 166 -26.69 17.59 -14.59
C ARG A 166 -25.41 18.27 -14.10
N PRO A 167 -24.41 18.52 -14.98
CA PRO A 167 -23.26 19.34 -14.64
C PRO A 167 -23.69 20.69 -14.07
N GLY A 168 -22.99 21.17 -13.05
CA GLY A 168 -23.17 22.53 -12.56
C GLY A 168 -22.81 23.56 -13.64
N HIS A 169 -23.49 24.71 -13.60
CA HIS A 169 -23.17 25.88 -14.43
C HIS A 169 -22.44 26.94 -13.58
N ILE A 170 -21.51 27.67 -14.21
CA ILE A 170 -20.77 28.79 -13.61
C ILE A 170 -21.10 30.06 -14.40
N ALA A 171 -21.71 31.05 -13.74
CA ALA A 171 -21.99 32.34 -14.35
C ALA A 171 -20.69 33.11 -14.67
N CYS A 172 -20.29 33.10 -15.95
CA CYS A 172 -19.06 33.72 -16.43
C CYS A 172 -19.22 34.29 -17.86
N GLU A 173 -18.38 35.24 -18.26
CA GLU A 173 -18.40 35.80 -19.63
C GLU A 173 -17.82 34.87 -20.71
N VAL A 174 -17.16 33.79 -20.28
CA VAL A 174 -16.66 32.67 -21.09
C VAL A 174 -17.24 31.38 -20.51
N ASN A 175 -17.57 30.40 -21.35
CA ASN A 175 -18.03 29.10 -20.85
C ASN A 175 -16.87 28.41 -20.11
N VAL A 176 -17.02 28.21 -18.80
CA VAL A 176 -16.05 27.52 -17.93
C VAL A 176 -16.73 26.44 -17.10
N ASP A 177 -17.84 25.89 -17.59
CA ASP A 177 -18.61 24.82 -16.92
C ASP A 177 -17.79 23.51 -16.78
N ASP A 178 -16.68 23.39 -17.51
CA ASP A 178 -15.66 22.35 -17.32
C ASP A 178 -15.02 22.41 -15.91
N MET A 179 -15.01 23.57 -15.25
CA MET A 179 -14.53 23.72 -13.87
C MET A 179 -15.52 23.23 -12.80
N ALA A 180 -16.80 23.00 -13.18
CA ALA A 180 -17.88 22.69 -12.24
C ALA A 180 -17.91 21.20 -11.88
N TYR A 181 -17.19 20.80 -10.82
CA TYR A 181 -17.19 19.41 -10.35
C TYR A 181 -18.50 18.97 -9.64
N TRP A 182 -19.43 19.88 -9.41
CA TRP A 182 -20.71 19.62 -8.75
C TRP A 182 -21.83 19.35 -9.76
N ASN A 183 -22.93 18.79 -9.26
CA ASN A 183 -24.17 18.66 -10.02
C ASN A 183 -25.21 19.72 -9.66
N ASP A 184 -25.81 20.39 -10.64
CA ASP A 184 -27.00 21.25 -10.44
C ASP A 184 -27.98 21.17 -11.63
N PRO A 185 -29.20 20.61 -11.46
CA PRO A 185 -29.69 19.97 -10.25
C PRO A 185 -28.93 18.68 -9.92
N GLN A 186 -28.97 18.30 -8.65
CA GLN A 186 -28.51 16.99 -8.17
C GLN A 186 -29.51 15.91 -8.61
N GLY A 187 -29.12 14.64 -8.61
CA GLY A 187 -30.05 13.58 -9.05
C GLY A 187 -31.28 13.46 -8.16
N THR A 188 -32.35 12.93 -8.73
CA THR A 188 -33.71 12.90 -8.17
C THR A 188 -33.73 12.32 -6.75
N ARG A 189 -33.02 11.21 -6.53
CA ARG A 189 -32.88 10.59 -5.20
C ARG A 189 -32.27 11.53 -4.16
N ASP A 190 -31.23 12.26 -4.53
CA ASP A 190 -30.54 13.19 -3.64
C ASP A 190 -31.35 14.49 -3.44
N GLN A 191 -32.29 14.81 -4.34
CA GLN A 191 -33.29 15.88 -4.15
C GLN A 191 -34.44 15.45 -3.23
N GLU A 192 -34.82 14.18 -3.24
CA GLU A 192 -35.89 13.59 -2.41
C GLU A 192 -35.39 13.08 -1.05
N PHE A 193 -34.08 12.97 -0.86
CA PHE A 193 -33.47 12.44 0.37
C PHE A 193 -33.91 13.21 1.61
N GLN A 194 -34.38 12.46 2.62
CA GLN A 194 -34.67 12.96 3.96
C GLN A 194 -33.78 12.20 4.96
N SER A 195 -33.06 12.94 5.80
CA SER A 195 -32.23 12.31 6.83
C SER A 195 -33.09 11.63 7.89
N PRO A 196 -32.83 10.36 8.27
CA PRO A 196 -33.55 9.69 9.35
C PRO A 196 -33.25 10.28 10.73
N PHE A 197 -32.25 11.18 10.82
CA PHE A 197 -31.86 11.88 12.05
C PHE A 197 -32.44 13.32 12.12
N ALA A 198 -33.27 13.71 11.15
CA ALA A 198 -33.88 15.03 11.10
C ALA A 198 -35.01 15.21 12.13
N SER A 199 -35.08 16.38 12.76
CA SER A 199 -36.21 16.77 13.61
C SER A 199 -37.51 16.86 12.81
N SER A 200 -38.63 16.39 13.39
CA SER A 200 -39.97 16.66 12.86
C SER A 200 -40.41 18.11 13.02
N GLU A 201 -39.70 18.90 13.82
CA GLU A 201 -39.89 20.34 14.03
C GLU A 201 -38.55 21.08 13.73
N PRO A 202 -38.17 21.24 12.44
CA PRO A 202 -36.86 21.80 12.06
C PRO A 202 -36.66 23.29 12.40
N GLU A 203 -37.74 24.04 12.64
CA GLU A 203 -37.69 25.47 12.98
C GLU A 203 -37.40 25.78 14.46
N SER A 204 -37.41 24.76 15.34
CA SER A 204 -37.21 24.94 16.80
C SER A 204 -35.84 24.54 17.33
N HIS A 205 -34.98 23.98 16.47
CA HIS A 205 -33.66 23.45 16.85
C HIS A 205 -32.55 24.06 16.01
N TYR A 206 -31.48 24.49 16.68
CA TYR A 206 -30.44 25.33 16.13
C TYR A 206 -29.05 24.76 16.35
N ILE A 207 -28.13 25.10 15.44
CA ILE A 207 -26.68 24.95 15.58
C ILE A 207 -26.05 26.33 15.40
N THR A 208 -25.27 26.77 16.40
CA THR A 208 -24.40 27.94 16.31
C THR A 208 -22.95 27.50 16.50
N PHE A 209 -21.99 28.22 15.94
CA PHE A 209 -20.57 27.89 16.09
C PHE A 209 -19.69 29.15 16.11
N GLU A 210 -18.45 29.01 16.57
CA GLU A 210 -17.39 30.01 16.44
C GLU A 210 -16.49 29.65 15.24
N PRO A 211 -16.05 30.59 14.39
CA PRO A 211 -15.10 30.30 13.32
C PRO A 211 -13.74 29.81 13.83
N ASP A 212 -13.08 28.91 13.09
CA ASP A 212 -11.71 28.47 13.40
C ASP A 212 -10.71 29.65 13.38
N PRO A 213 -9.76 29.75 14.33
CA PRO A 213 -8.79 30.86 14.39
C PRO A 213 -7.64 30.75 13.37
N GLY A 214 -7.59 29.66 12.59
CA GLY A 214 -6.57 29.39 11.59
C GLY A 214 -6.82 30.06 10.24
N GLY A 215 -5.99 29.72 9.25
CA GLY A 215 -6.13 30.23 7.87
C GLY A 215 -7.42 29.75 7.21
N TRP A 216 -7.81 30.38 6.10
CA TRP A 216 -9.06 30.10 5.39
C TRP A 216 -9.40 28.60 5.20
N ASN A 217 -8.43 27.76 4.79
CA ASN A 217 -8.69 26.33 4.62
C ASN A 217 -9.05 25.59 5.92
N ASN A 218 -8.64 26.09 7.09
CA ASN A 218 -9.05 25.57 8.39
C ASN A 218 -10.49 26.01 8.73
N ILE A 219 -10.80 27.28 8.46
CA ILE A 219 -12.15 27.85 8.58
C ILE A 219 -13.13 27.08 7.68
N ARG A 220 -12.76 26.79 6.42
CA ARG A 220 -13.50 25.92 5.48
C ARG A 220 -13.82 24.57 6.11
N MET A 221 -12.80 23.82 6.52
CA MET A 221 -12.97 22.45 7.06
C MET A 221 -13.95 22.43 8.25
N SER A 222 -13.78 23.34 9.21
CA SER A 222 -14.68 23.48 10.36
C SER A 222 -16.11 23.85 9.93
N THR A 223 -16.25 24.74 8.93
CA THR A 223 -17.57 25.14 8.39
C THR A 223 -18.31 23.97 7.73
N GLU A 224 -17.62 23.15 6.92
CA GLU A 224 -18.20 21.96 6.27
C GLU A 224 -18.78 20.98 7.29
N VAL A 225 -18.12 20.80 8.43
CA VAL A 225 -18.63 19.98 9.54
C VAL A 225 -19.98 20.51 10.04
N PHE A 226 -20.13 21.82 10.25
CA PHE A 226 -21.39 22.39 10.73
C PHE A 226 -22.51 22.33 9.69
N PHE A 227 -22.21 22.46 8.40
CA PHE A 227 -23.18 22.26 7.32
C PHE A 227 -23.67 20.81 7.25
N VAL A 228 -22.79 19.81 7.33
CA VAL A 228 -23.17 18.40 7.36
C VAL A 228 -23.96 18.06 8.63
N MET A 229 -23.55 18.57 9.80
CA MET A 229 -24.29 18.38 11.05
C MET A 229 -25.71 18.95 10.96
N ALA A 230 -25.88 20.15 10.42
CA ALA A 230 -27.21 20.75 10.24
C ALA A 230 -28.08 19.96 9.27
N ALA A 231 -27.53 19.57 8.11
CA ALA A 231 -28.22 18.76 7.11
C ALA A 231 -28.64 17.38 7.64
N ALA A 232 -27.75 16.70 8.38
CA ALA A 232 -28.03 15.42 8.99
C ALA A 232 -29.09 15.50 10.07
N THR A 233 -29.07 16.54 10.91
CA THR A 233 -29.96 16.65 12.08
C THR A 233 -31.24 17.42 11.82
N GLY A 234 -31.44 17.94 10.60
CA GLY A 234 -32.59 18.79 10.24
C GLY A 234 -32.63 20.11 11.02
N ARG A 235 -31.49 20.56 11.56
CA ARG A 235 -31.40 21.76 12.40
C ARG A 235 -31.18 23.01 11.56
N THR A 236 -31.70 24.13 12.05
CA THR A 236 -31.38 25.44 11.48
C THR A 236 -29.94 25.83 11.81
N LEU A 237 -29.11 26.02 10.78
CA LEU A 237 -27.74 26.48 10.91
C LEU A 237 -27.70 28.01 11.03
N VAL A 238 -27.12 28.48 12.12
CA VAL A 238 -26.92 29.91 12.38
C VAL A 238 -25.49 30.27 12.00
N LEU A 239 -25.33 31.06 10.94
CA LEU A 239 -24.01 31.55 10.53
C LEU A 239 -23.48 32.56 11.56
N PRO A 240 -22.19 32.49 11.92
CA PRO A 240 -21.52 33.52 12.73
C PRO A 240 -21.71 34.94 12.18
N PRO A 241 -21.66 35.97 13.05
CA PRO A 241 -21.71 37.37 12.62
C PRO A 241 -20.59 37.69 11.62
N LYS A 242 -20.76 38.75 10.82
CA LYS A 242 -19.69 39.20 9.92
C LYS A 242 -18.45 39.55 10.72
N ALA A 243 -17.32 38.91 10.43
CA ALA A 243 -16.08 39.10 11.20
C ALA A 243 -14.86 39.16 10.28
N PRO A 244 -13.78 39.88 10.65
CA PRO A 244 -12.50 39.80 9.95
C PRO A 244 -11.85 38.45 10.25
N MET A 245 -11.87 37.55 9.26
CA MET A 245 -11.28 36.21 9.37
C MET A 245 -9.75 36.26 9.27
N TYR A 246 -9.06 35.33 9.93
CA TYR A 246 -7.61 35.30 9.98
C TYR A 246 -6.99 35.19 8.56
N LEU A 247 -6.02 36.07 8.29
CA LEU A 247 -5.40 36.34 6.98
C LEU A 247 -6.32 36.93 5.88
N LEU A 248 -7.62 37.11 6.09
CA LEU A 248 -8.56 37.66 5.09
C LEU A 248 -8.90 39.16 5.31
N GLY A 249 -8.02 39.86 6.02
CA GLY A 249 -8.12 41.29 6.33
C GLY A 249 -8.32 41.57 7.81
N THR A 250 -8.39 42.85 8.18
CA THR A 250 -8.56 43.28 9.57
C THR A 250 -9.48 44.49 9.67
N GLY A 251 -10.35 44.53 10.68
CA GLY A 251 -11.29 45.62 10.90
C GLY A 251 -12.55 45.53 10.03
N ALA A 252 -13.55 46.36 10.33
CA ALA A 252 -14.90 46.25 9.77
C ALA A 252 -14.96 46.28 8.23
N ALA A 253 -14.07 47.03 7.56
CA ALA A 253 -13.99 47.10 6.10
C ALA A 253 -13.60 45.76 5.42
N HIS A 254 -13.14 44.78 6.18
CA HIS A 254 -12.81 43.44 5.72
C HIS A 254 -13.54 42.34 6.52
N ALA A 255 -14.63 42.70 7.22
CA ALA A 255 -15.50 41.72 7.86
C ALA A 255 -16.32 40.96 6.81
N ARG A 256 -16.33 39.63 6.88
CA ARG A 256 -16.98 38.76 5.90
C ARG A 256 -17.95 37.80 6.57
N SER A 257 -18.93 37.34 5.79
CA SER A 257 -19.82 36.23 6.10
C SER A 257 -19.47 35.01 5.24
N PHE A 258 -19.94 33.83 5.60
CA PHE A 258 -19.75 32.63 4.78
C PHE A 258 -20.41 32.71 3.40
N GLY A 259 -21.49 33.49 3.26
CA GLY A 259 -22.13 33.79 1.97
C GLY A 259 -21.29 34.68 1.03
N ASN A 260 -20.12 35.17 1.47
CA ASN A 260 -19.15 35.80 0.58
C ASN A 260 -18.23 34.78 -0.12
N PHE A 261 -18.32 33.50 0.22
CA PHE A 261 -17.45 32.44 -0.30
C PHE A 261 -18.21 31.25 -0.88
N TYR A 262 -19.38 30.92 -0.32
CA TYR A 262 -20.26 29.84 -0.79
C TYR A 262 -21.60 30.40 -1.31
N PRO A 263 -22.25 29.77 -2.29
CA PRO A 263 -23.54 30.18 -2.84
C PRO A 263 -24.70 29.83 -1.89
N LEU A 264 -24.70 30.36 -0.67
CA LEU A 264 -25.68 30.06 0.39
C LEU A 264 -27.12 30.53 0.07
N SER A 265 -27.30 31.26 -1.03
CA SER A 265 -28.60 31.60 -1.61
C SER A 265 -29.23 30.47 -2.43
N ASN A 266 -28.48 29.42 -2.79
CA ASN A 266 -28.94 28.33 -3.65
C ASN A 266 -30.24 27.69 -3.09
N PRO A 267 -31.34 27.63 -3.87
CA PRO A 267 -32.63 27.12 -3.40
C PRO A 267 -32.60 25.61 -3.11
N HIS A 268 -31.76 24.83 -3.79
CA HIS A 268 -31.56 23.40 -3.53
C HIS A 268 -30.79 23.14 -2.24
N LEU A 269 -29.83 24.00 -1.87
CA LEU A 269 -29.21 23.97 -0.55
C LEU A 269 -30.21 24.33 0.55
N LYS A 270 -30.99 25.41 0.37
CA LYS A 270 -31.98 25.87 1.36
C LYS A 270 -33.10 24.86 1.67
N LYS A 271 -33.41 23.95 0.74
CA LYS A 271 -34.33 22.81 0.99
C LYS A 271 -33.76 21.77 1.95
N ARG A 272 -32.43 21.70 2.10
CA ARG A 272 -31.72 20.66 2.88
C ARG A 272 -31.14 21.20 4.19
N VAL A 273 -30.74 22.47 4.22
CA VAL A 273 -30.32 23.19 5.42
C VAL A 273 -31.01 24.54 5.47
N ASN A 274 -31.81 24.76 6.50
CA ASN A 274 -32.28 26.11 6.81
C ASN A 274 -31.08 26.91 7.37
N VAL A 275 -30.68 27.97 6.67
CA VAL A 275 -29.52 28.80 7.05
C VAL A 275 -30.01 30.22 7.35
N ILE A 276 -29.73 30.69 8.57
CA ILE A 276 -30.02 32.07 9.00
C ILE A 276 -28.76 32.78 9.50
N THR A 277 -28.78 34.10 9.52
CA THR A 277 -27.72 34.90 10.15
C THR A 277 -27.85 34.88 11.67
N MET A 278 -26.72 35.12 12.36
CA MET A 278 -26.73 35.32 13.80
C MET A 278 -27.66 36.46 14.24
N LYS A 279 -27.80 37.53 13.45
CA LYS A 279 -28.76 38.61 13.71
C LYS A 279 -30.19 38.10 13.74
N GLU A 280 -30.64 37.41 12.69
CA GLU A 280 -31.98 36.82 12.62
C GLU A 280 -32.24 35.82 13.77
N PHE A 281 -31.22 35.04 14.15
CA PHE A 281 -31.30 34.14 15.31
C PHE A 281 -31.47 34.91 16.63
N VAL A 282 -30.70 35.98 16.86
CA VAL A 282 -30.81 36.80 18.08
C VAL A 282 -32.13 37.58 18.11
N GLU A 283 -32.61 38.08 16.97
CA GLU A 283 -33.94 38.73 16.85
C GLU A 283 -35.09 37.77 17.15
N LYS A 284 -35.04 36.53 16.62
CA LYS A 284 -36.08 35.51 16.81
C LYS A 284 -36.03 34.86 18.19
N GLU A 285 -34.84 34.42 18.62
CA GLU A 285 -34.66 33.50 19.75
C GLU A 285 -33.94 34.12 20.98
N GLY A 286 -33.54 35.39 20.90
CA GLY A 286 -32.85 36.09 22.00
C GLY A 286 -33.64 36.08 23.31
N LYS A 287 -34.97 36.17 23.26
CA LYS A 287 -35.84 36.13 24.44
C LYS A 287 -36.24 34.71 24.87
N SER A 288 -36.41 33.79 23.92
CA SER A 288 -36.95 32.44 24.15
C SER A 288 -35.89 31.39 24.48
N ILE A 289 -34.73 31.45 23.83
CA ILE A 289 -33.61 30.50 24.03
C ILE A 289 -32.50 31.17 24.84
N MET A 290 -32.14 32.41 24.53
CA MET A 290 -31.03 33.11 25.20
C MET A 290 -31.46 33.85 26.48
N ASN A 291 -32.77 33.98 26.75
CA ASN A 291 -33.36 34.63 27.92
C ASN A 291 -32.84 36.07 28.18
N LEU A 292 -32.62 36.83 27.11
CA LEU A 292 -32.12 38.21 27.15
C LEU A 292 -33.22 39.21 27.51
N SER A 293 -32.87 40.23 28.29
CA SER A 293 -33.67 41.44 28.45
C SER A 293 -33.67 42.31 27.18
N ASP A 294 -34.58 43.30 27.11
CA ASP A 294 -34.63 44.25 25.99
C ASP A 294 -33.31 45.03 25.83
N GLU A 295 -32.68 45.45 26.94
CA GLU A 295 -31.39 46.17 26.90
C GLU A 295 -30.23 45.28 26.44
N GLU A 296 -30.19 44.00 26.85
CA GLU A 296 -29.17 43.05 26.39
C GLU A 296 -29.37 42.68 24.92
N LEU A 297 -30.63 42.58 24.46
CA LEU A 297 -30.97 42.36 23.06
C LEU A 297 -30.50 43.53 22.19
N GLU A 298 -30.83 44.78 22.56
CA GLU A 298 -30.34 45.98 21.86
C GLU A 298 -28.80 46.06 21.81
N GLN A 299 -28.11 45.61 22.87
CA GLN A 299 -26.64 45.56 22.91
C GLN A 299 -26.03 44.46 22.03
N LEU A 300 -26.67 43.29 21.94
CA LEU A 300 -26.15 42.15 21.18
C LEU A 300 -26.48 42.22 19.69
N LEU A 301 -27.57 42.86 19.26
CA LEU A 301 -27.96 42.95 17.85
C LEU A 301 -26.88 43.52 16.91
N PRO A 302 -26.16 44.62 17.26
CA PRO A 302 -25.04 45.09 16.45
C PRO A 302 -23.91 44.07 16.33
N ILE A 303 -23.63 43.32 17.41
CA ILE A 303 -22.56 42.30 17.46
C ILE A 303 -22.96 41.07 16.64
N ALA A 304 -24.24 40.70 16.67
CA ALA A 304 -24.84 39.62 15.89
C ALA A 304 -24.89 39.92 14.38
N GLU A 305 -24.91 41.20 13.98
CA GLU A 305 -24.74 41.60 12.58
C GLU A 305 -23.27 41.57 12.16
N MET A 306 -22.39 42.19 12.96
CA MET A 306 -20.95 42.27 12.69
C MET A 306 -20.15 42.42 13.99
N CYS A 307 -19.05 41.68 14.13
CA CYS A 307 -18.19 41.74 15.29
C CYS A 307 -16.70 41.86 14.94
N LEU A 308 -15.89 42.29 15.90
CA LEU A 308 -14.43 42.38 15.78
C LEU A 308 -13.75 41.63 16.94
N HIS A 309 -12.69 40.89 16.67
CA HIS A 309 -11.89 40.20 17.70
C HIS A 309 -10.98 41.14 18.54
N GLN A 310 -11.11 42.47 18.38
CA GLN A 310 -10.29 43.44 19.10
C GLN A 310 -10.87 43.74 20.49
N LYS A 311 -10.06 43.58 21.54
CA LYS A 311 -10.49 43.73 22.96
C LYS A 311 -11.13 45.08 23.33
N ASN A 312 -10.83 46.14 22.57
CA ASN A 312 -11.36 47.49 22.81
C ASN A 312 -12.48 47.87 21.82
N SER A 313 -12.99 46.92 21.04
CA SER A 313 -14.11 47.14 20.13
C SER A 313 -15.42 47.28 20.90
N PRO A 314 -16.31 48.23 20.56
CA PRO A 314 -17.68 48.26 21.11
C PRO A 314 -18.53 47.06 20.63
N ILE A 315 -18.12 46.41 19.53
CA ILE A 315 -18.75 45.21 18.96
C ILE A 315 -17.80 44.01 19.02
N ILE A 316 -17.36 43.65 20.22
CA ILE A 316 -16.43 42.53 20.41
C ILE A 316 -17.14 41.17 20.26
N CYS A 317 -16.62 40.27 19.42
CA CYS A 317 -17.23 38.95 19.17
C CYS A 317 -17.44 38.13 20.45
N GLU A 318 -16.49 38.23 21.38
CA GLU A 318 -16.48 37.53 22.67
C GLU A 318 -17.74 37.79 23.51
N ASN A 319 -18.36 38.98 23.43
CA ASN A 319 -19.59 39.28 24.18
C ASN A 319 -20.74 38.36 23.75
N LEU A 320 -20.86 38.09 22.45
CA LEU A 320 -21.88 37.21 21.88
C LEU A 320 -21.54 35.73 22.13
N TYR A 321 -20.31 35.33 21.82
CA TYR A 321 -19.88 33.94 21.98
C TYR A 321 -19.91 33.49 23.44
N LYS A 322 -19.61 34.37 24.40
CA LYS A 322 -19.82 34.08 25.83
C LYS A 322 -21.26 33.67 26.12
N VAL A 323 -22.25 34.44 25.67
CA VAL A 323 -23.67 34.12 25.91
C VAL A 323 -24.06 32.80 25.23
N LEU A 324 -23.65 32.59 23.98
CA LEU A 324 -23.94 31.33 23.26
C LEU A 324 -23.32 30.10 23.95
N ARG A 325 -22.13 30.23 24.55
CA ARG A 325 -21.50 29.18 25.37
C ARG A 325 -22.22 28.94 26.70
N GLU A 326 -22.87 29.95 27.26
CA GLU A 326 -23.65 29.85 28.50
C GLU A 326 -25.05 29.23 28.28
N VAL A 327 -25.69 29.48 27.13
CA VAL A 327 -27.06 29.00 26.84
C VAL A 327 -27.16 27.77 25.93
N GLY A 328 -26.13 27.49 25.12
CA GLY A 328 -26.10 26.37 24.20
C GLY A 328 -25.53 25.11 24.84
N MET A 329 -26.07 23.94 24.48
CA MET A 329 -25.44 22.67 24.78
C MET A 329 -24.11 22.59 24.01
N GLN A 330 -23.01 22.44 24.73
CA GLN A 330 -21.67 22.22 24.18
C GLN A 330 -21.38 20.72 24.22
N PRO A 331 -21.32 20.02 23.07
CA PRO A 331 -21.03 18.59 23.05
C PRO A 331 -19.56 18.33 23.38
N ASP A 332 -19.28 17.27 24.15
CA ASP A 332 -17.90 16.85 24.48
C ASP A 332 -17.25 16.14 23.28
N MET A 333 -16.83 16.94 22.30
CA MET A 333 -16.40 16.48 20.99
C MET A 333 -15.09 17.15 20.57
N HIS A 334 -14.03 16.36 20.56
CA HIS A 334 -12.69 16.79 20.24
C HIS A 334 -12.26 16.23 18.88
N GLY A 335 -11.99 17.06 17.87
CA GLY A 335 -11.65 16.57 16.51
C GLY A 335 -10.50 15.54 16.49
N ALA A 336 -9.51 15.68 17.38
CA ALA A 336 -8.38 14.76 17.48
C ALA A 336 -8.65 13.47 18.30
N HIS A 337 -9.71 13.44 19.12
CA HIS A 337 -9.95 12.38 20.12
C HIS A 337 -11.35 11.74 20.05
N SER A 338 -12.24 12.27 19.22
CA SER A 338 -13.61 11.78 19.03
C SER A 338 -13.88 11.46 17.55
N CYS A 339 -14.68 10.43 17.33
CA CYS A 339 -15.31 10.09 16.05
C CYS A 339 -16.82 10.08 16.29
N TYR A 340 -17.58 10.76 15.44
CA TYR A 340 -19.00 10.98 15.70
C TYR A 340 -19.87 10.16 14.74
N ILE A 341 -20.70 9.30 15.33
CA ILE A 341 -21.32 8.17 14.65
C ILE A 341 -22.82 8.40 14.52
N PHE A 342 -23.30 8.41 13.28
CA PHE A 342 -24.72 8.44 12.96
C PHE A 342 -25.19 7.02 12.64
N ASP A 343 -25.93 6.44 13.59
CA ASP A 343 -26.51 5.12 13.46
C ASP A 343 -28.00 5.15 13.82
N LYS A 344 -28.83 4.54 12.97
CA LYS A 344 -30.29 4.59 13.10
C LYS A 344 -30.78 3.82 14.33
N ASP A 345 -30.23 2.63 14.60
CA ASP A 345 -30.66 1.83 15.73
C ASP A 345 -30.27 2.51 17.06
N LYS A 346 -29.07 3.11 17.16
CA LYS A 346 -28.70 3.94 18.32
C LYS A 346 -29.57 5.17 18.49
N PHE A 347 -29.92 5.85 17.40
CA PHE A 347 -30.81 7.00 17.44
C PHE A 347 -32.23 6.62 17.92
N GLU A 348 -32.71 5.42 17.56
CA GLU A 348 -33.97 4.83 18.04
C GLU A 348 -33.86 4.20 19.44
N GLY A 349 -32.71 4.32 20.12
CA GLY A 349 -32.49 3.81 21.49
C GLY A 349 -32.21 2.31 21.60
N LYS A 350 -31.87 1.65 20.49
CA LYS A 350 -31.53 0.22 20.42
C LYS A 350 -30.01 -0.01 20.51
N GLU A 351 -29.64 -1.30 20.53
CA GLU A 351 -28.25 -1.73 20.37
C GLU A 351 -27.90 -1.86 18.89
N ILE A 352 -26.62 -1.61 18.55
CA ILE A 352 -26.09 -1.86 17.21
C ILE A 352 -25.61 -3.31 17.10
N SER A 353 -25.60 -3.82 15.88
CA SER A 353 -25.02 -5.14 15.61
C SER A 353 -23.48 -5.13 15.74
N ASP A 354 -22.91 -6.31 15.98
CA ASP A 354 -21.46 -6.51 16.01
C ASP A 354 -20.75 -6.11 14.71
N ASP A 355 -21.45 -6.17 13.57
CA ASP A 355 -20.93 -5.67 12.28
C ASP A 355 -20.78 -4.14 12.30
N VAL A 356 -21.84 -3.44 12.70
CA VAL A 356 -21.82 -1.98 12.81
C VAL A 356 -20.75 -1.54 13.81
N GLN A 357 -20.62 -2.23 14.96
CA GLN A 357 -19.56 -1.94 15.93
C GLN A 357 -18.15 -2.11 15.33
N LYS A 358 -17.88 -3.20 14.59
CA LYS A 358 -16.58 -3.40 13.90
C LYS A 358 -16.29 -2.29 12.89
N ARG A 359 -17.30 -1.81 12.15
CA ARG A 359 -17.14 -0.72 11.17
C ARG A 359 -16.89 0.62 11.84
N VAL A 360 -17.58 0.90 12.96
CA VAL A 360 -17.31 2.05 13.85
C VAL A 360 -15.89 2.00 14.40
N ASP A 361 -15.46 0.86 14.95
CA ASP A 361 -14.11 0.69 15.51
C ASP A 361 -13.03 0.93 14.45
N ARG A 362 -13.24 0.45 13.21
CA ARG A 362 -12.34 0.69 12.08
C ARG A 362 -12.26 2.17 11.68
N PHE A 363 -13.39 2.89 11.66
CA PHE A 363 -13.40 4.32 11.37
C PHE A 363 -12.72 5.15 12.47
N CYS A 364 -13.02 4.85 13.73
CA CYS A 364 -12.49 5.55 14.88
C CYS A 364 -10.98 5.34 15.05
N GLY A 365 -10.53 4.09 14.87
CA GLY A 365 -9.19 3.64 15.19
C GLY A 365 -8.91 3.63 16.69
N GLU A 366 -7.76 3.09 17.10
CA GLU A 366 -7.38 2.89 18.51
C GLU A 366 -7.24 4.18 19.35
N LYS A 367 -7.32 5.36 18.74
CA LYS A 367 -6.99 6.67 19.35
C LYS A 367 -8.18 7.61 19.53
N ARG A 368 -9.37 7.24 19.05
CA ARG A 368 -10.57 8.07 19.15
C ARG A 368 -11.70 7.32 19.83
N THR A 369 -12.47 8.04 20.64
CA THR A 369 -13.67 7.55 21.30
C THR A 369 -14.87 7.70 20.36
N ALA A 370 -15.61 6.61 20.15
CA ALA A 370 -16.87 6.64 19.44
C ALA A 370 -17.93 7.39 20.27
N THR A 371 -18.49 8.44 19.68
CA THR A 371 -19.60 9.20 20.26
C THR A 371 -20.78 9.08 19.31
N PHE A 372 -21.85 8.42 19.74
CA PHE A 372 -23.03 8.20 18.89
C PHE A 372 -23.98 9.40 18.96
N TYR A 373 -24.61 9.74 17.82
CA TYR A 373 -25.74 10.66 17.82
C TYR A 373 -27.00 9.97 18.30
N ASP A 374 -27.46 10.36 19.49
CA ASP A 374 -28.64 9.79 20.14
C ASP A 374 -29.66 10.88 20.51
N GLN A 375 -30.74 10.48 21.19
CA GLN A 375 -31.77 11.41 21.65
C GLN A 375 -31.26 12.44 22.66
N SER A 376 -30.19 12.17 23.41
CA SER A 376 -29.61 13.14 24.36
C SER A 376 -28.92 14.31 23.64
N LEU A 377 -28.30 14.03 22.49
CA LEU A 377 -27.70 15.04 21.63
C LEU A 377 -28.72 15.66 20.65
N HIS A 378 -29.81 14.94 20.34
CA HIS A 378 -30.90 15.46 19.49
C HIS A 378 -31.86 16.39 20.22
N THR A 379 -32.15 16.17 21.51
CA THR A 379 -33.15 16.93 22.27
C THR A 379 -32.86 18.44 22.44
N PRO A 380 -31.63 18.90 22.76
CA PRO A 380 -31.39 20.29 23.15
C PRO A 380 -31.68 21.31 22.04
N LYS A 381 -32.51 22.33 22.32
CA LYS A 381 -32.92 23.34 21.32
C LYS A 381 -31.75 24.07 20.66
N LEU A 382 -30.72 24.41 21.42
CA LEU A 382 -29.50 25.05 20.91
C LEU A 382 -28.30 24.15 21.18
N ILE A 383 -27.59 23.79 20.11
CA ILE A 383 -26.21 23.32 20.19
C ILE A 383 -25.32 24.52 19.85
N HIS A 384 -24.33 24.78 20.69
CA HIS A 384 -23.31 25.80 20.43
C HIS A 384 -21.92 25.17 20.41
N TRP A 385 -21.12 25.48 19.39
CA TRP A 385 -19.78 24.94 19.23
C TRP A 385 -18.68 25.99 19.35
N ASN A 386 -17.94 25.91 20.45
CA ASN A 386 -16.77 26.74 20.74
C ASN A 386 -15.53 26.28 19.93
N ALA A 387 -15.56 26.40 18.61
CA ALA A 387 -14.45 25.92 17.77
C ALA A 387 -13.21 26.84 17.77
N ASP A 388 -13.25 27.98 18.47
CA ASP A 388 -12.06 28.82 18.77
C ASP A 388 -11.22 28.26 19.92
N ALA A 389 -11.85 27.60 20.92
CA ALA A 389 -11.13 27.01 22.04
C ALA A 389 -10.21 25.85 21.58
N PRO A 390 -8.92 25.83 21.98
CA PRO A 390 -7.97 24.77 21.60
C PRO A 390 -8.42 23.34 21.93
N THR A 391 -9.29 23.16 22.93
CA THR A 391 -9.87 21.87 23.32
C THR A 391 -11.07 21.47 22.46
N HIS A 392 -11.93 22.40 22.05
CA HIS A 392 -13.18 22.10 21.32
C HIS A 392 -13.09 22.39 19.80
N ARG A 393 -11.88 22.73 19.33
CA ARG A 393 -11.58 23.05 17.93
C ARG A 393 -11.86 21.89 16.98
N VAL A 394 -12.71 22.15 15.99
CA VAL A 394 -13.11 21.18 14.94
C VAL A 394 -12.21 21.28 13.72
N LEU A 395 -10.92 21.01 13.90
CA LEU A 395 -9.95 21.03 12.80
C LEU A 395 -9.85 19.67 12.11
N ASN A 396 -10.93 19.23 11.46
CA ASN A 396 -11.03 17.98 10.70
C ASN A 396 -11.81 18.19 9.40
N HIS A 397 -11.63 17.30 8.42
CA HIS A 397 -12.56 17.18 7.29
C HIS A 397 -13.84 16.47 7.76
N PHE A 398 -14.99 16.85 7.22
CA PHE A 398 -16.29 16.32 7.68
C PHE A 398 -16.36 14.78 7.63
N TYR A 399 -15.87 14.15 6.56
CA TYR A 399 -15.85 12.69 6.39
C TYR A 399 -14.78 11.97 7.22
N THR A 400 -13.88 12.69 7.91
CA THR A 400 -12.96 12.10 8.90
C THR A 400 -13.48 12.26 10.32
N PHE A 401 -14.44 13.16 10.54
CA PHE A 401 -15.07 13.42 11.83
C PHE A 401 -16.39 12.68 12.01
N PHE A 402 -17.24 12.69 10.98
CA PHE A 402 -18.51 11.96 10.93
C PHE A 402 -18.38 10.61 10.22
N TYR A 403 -19.12 9.63 10.72
CA TYR A 403 -19.33 8.35 10.07
C TYR A 403 -20.81 7.97 10.14
N PHE A 404 -21.44 7.79 8.97
CA PHE A 404 -22.80 7.27 8.89
C PHE A 404 -22.72 5.76 8.66
N THR A 405 -23.40 4.97 9.49
CA THR A 405 -23.29 3.50 9.46
C THR A 405 -24.01 2.87 8.27
N ASP A 406 -24.90 3.61 7.62
CA ASP A 406 -25.45 3.31 6.30
C ASP A 406 -24.59 4.00 5.22
N PRO A 407 -23.88 3.24 4.35
CA PRO A 407 -23.09 3.77 3.25
C PRO A 407 -23.83 4.73 2.30
N LYS A 408 -25.15 4.55 2.12
CA LYS A 408 -25.96 5.42 1.24
C LYS A 408 -26.10 6.82 1.82
N ILE A 409 -26.25 6.89 3.15
CA ILE A 409 -26.31 8.14 3.91
C ILE A 409 -24.91 8.77 3.98
N ASP A 410 -23.88 7.97 4.21
CA ASP A 410 -22.47 8.42 4.26
C ASP A 410 -22.04 9.06 2.93
N ASN A 411 -22.33 8.38 1.81
CA ASN A 411 -22.05 8.89 0.48
C ASN A 411 -22.94 10.09 0.10
N TYR A 412 -24.22 10.11 0.51
CA TYR A 412 -25.08 11.29 0.35
C TYR A 412 -24.46 12.54 1.00
N PHE A 413 -23.95 12.46 2.24
CA PHE A 413 -23.34 13.64 2.88
C PHE A 413 -21.99 14.04 2.28
N LYS A 414 -21.25 13.11 1.64
CA LYS A 414 -20.07 13.47 0.82
C LYS A 414 -20.47 14.23 -0.44
N ARG A 415 -21.51 13.75 -1.15
CA ARG A 415 -22.07 14.44 -2.32
C ARG A 415 -22.68 15.79 -1.96
N PHE A 416 -23.36 15.91 -0.83
CA PHE A 416 -23.84 17.20 -0.31
C PHE A 416 -22.72 18.23 -0.15
N VAL A 417 -21.54 17.84 0.37
CA VAL A 417 -20.40 18.77 0.46
C VAL A 417 -19.80 19.07 -0.92
N ARG A 418 -19.68 18.08 -1.81
CA ARG A 418 -19.29 18.30 -3.22
C ARG A 418 -20.23 19.31 -3.88
N ASP A 419 -21.53 19.10 -3.77
CA ASP A 419 -22.54 19.74 -4.60
C ASP A 419 -23.00 21.12 -4.08
N PHE A 420 -22.71 21.48 -2.82
CA PHE A 420 -23.12 22.78 -2.25
C PHE A 420 -22.01 23.59 -1.56
N MET A 421 -20.88 22.99 -1.20
CA MET A 421 -19.80 23.69 -0.47
C MET A 421 -18.63 24.06 -1.40
N HIS A 422 -18.94 24.42 -2.64
CA HIS A 422 -18.00 24.97 -3.61
C HIS A 422 -17.95 26.50 -3.52
N TYR A 423 -16.88 27.11 -4.05
CA TYR A 423 -16.75 28.57 -4.11
C TYR A 423 -17.78 29.22 -5.06
N THR A 424 -17.99 30.53 -4.91
CA THR A 424 -18.85 31.34 -5.79
C THR A 424 -18.33 31.43 -7.23
N ASP A 425 -19.27 31.64 -8.15
CA ASP A 425 -19.05 31.73 -9.59
C ASP A 425 -17.98 32.77 -9.99
N GLU A 426 -17.88 33.90 -9.28
CA GLU A 426 -16.82 34.91 -9.50
C GLU A 426 -15.41 34.29 -9.40
N ILE A 427 -15.19 33.43 -8.40
CA ILE A 427 -13.91 32.79 -8.12
C ILE A 427 -13.63 31.68 -9.15
N TYR A 428 -14.66 30.91 -9.52
CA TYR A 428 -14.55 29.90 -10.59
C TYR A 428 -14.37 30.51 -11.98
N CYS A 429 -15.03 31.62 -12.29
CA CYS A 429 -14.89 32.37 -13.53
C CYS A 429 -13.48 32.93 -13.70
N ALA A 430 -12.91 33.48 -12.62
CA ALA A 430 -11.50 33.91 -12.61
C ALA A 430 -10.55 32.71 -12.81
N ALA A 431 -10.78 31.58 -12.14
CA ALA A 431 -9.93 30.40 -12.28
C ALA A 431 -10.04 29.73 -13.67
N GLY A 432 -11.24 29.61 -14.22
CA GLY A 432 -11.50 29.03 -15.54
C GLY A 432 -10.80 29.79 -16.66
N LYS A 433 -10.82 31.13 -16.63
CA LYS A 433 -10.03 31.97 -17.56
C LYS A 433 -8.53 31.67 -17.50
N ILE A 434 -7.99 31.34 -16.33
CA ILE A 434 -6.57 30.97 -16.17
C ILE A 434 -6.31 29.56 -16.70
N VAL A 435 -7.18 28.60 -16.39
CA VAL A 435 -7.06 27.21 -16.89
C VAL A 435 -7.17 27.18 -18.41
N HIS A 436 -8.11 27.93 -18.99
CA HIS A 436 -8.26 28.07 -20.44
C HIS A 436 -7.02 28.73 -21.05
N ALA A 437 -6.51 29.82 -20.46
CA ALA A 437 -5.27 30.44 -20.92
C ALA A 437 -4.05 29.51 -20.82
N LEU A 438 -3.96 28.65 -19.79
CA LEU A 438 -2.91 27.62 -19.64
C LEU A 438 -3.04 26.52 -20.70
N ASN A 439 -4.26 26.09 -21.03
CA ASN A 439 -4.54 25.12 -22.09
C ASN A 439 -4.17 25.69 -23.47
N ASP A 440 -4.51 26.95 -23.74
CA ASP A 440 -4.23 27.67 -24.99
C ASP A 440 -2.72 27.87 -25.25
N GLU A 441 -1.85 27.77 -24.23
CA GLU A 441 -0.40 27.77 -24.44
C GLU A 441 0.12 26.51 -25.17
N GLY A 442 -0.71 25.47 -25.30
CA GLY A 442 -0.48 24.32 -26.20
C GLY A 442 0.64 23.35 -25.82
N LYS A 443 1.30 23.56 -24.67
CA LYS A 443 2.43 22.73 -24.18
C LYS A 443 2.02 21.60 -23.23
N GLY A 444 0.74 21.58 -22.82
CA GLY A 444 0.32 20.86 -21.61
C GLY A 444 0.88 21.52 -20.36
N TRP A 445 0.26 21.24 -19.21
CA TRP A 445 0.69 21.82 -17.94
C TRP A 445 0.37 20.95 -16.74
N SER A 446 1.21 21.08 -15.73
CA SER A 446 1.06 20.48 -14.41
C SER A 446 1.24 21.55 -13.33
N SER A 447 1.02 21.18 -12.08
CA SER A 447 0.81 22.15 -10.99
C SER A 447 1.56 21.81 -9.71
N LEU A 448 1.94 22.89 -9.01
CA LEU A 448 2.73 22.86 -7.77
C LEU A 448 2.04 23.73 -6.72
N HIS A 449 1.96 23.26 -5.48
CA HIS A 449 1.63 24.13 -4.33
C HIS A 449 2.76 24.18 -3.30
N VAL A 450 3.47 25.31 -3.29
CA VAL A 450 4.69 25.52 -2.50
C VAL A 450 4.43 26.47 -1.33
N ARG A 451 4.28 25.93 -0.12
CA ARG A 451 3.99 26.70 1.10
C ARG A 451 5.25 26.92 1.94
N ARG A 452 5.75 28.15 2.01
CA ARG A 452 6.97 28.53 2.75
C ARG A 452 6.73 29.46 3.95
N GLY A 453 5.61 30.17 4.01
CA GLY A 453 5.32 31.23 5.00
C GLY A 453 5.24 30.78 6.47
N ASP A 454 4.03 30.71 7.05
CA ASP A 454 3.85 30.46 8.51
C ASP A 454 4.12 29.02 8.90
N LEU A 455 4.11 28.10 7.93
CA LEU A 455 3.98 26.67 8.17
C LEU A 455 4.90 26.20 9.31
N GLN A 456 4.28 25.70 10.38
CA GLN A 456 4.95 25.43 11.66
C GLN A 456 5.96 24.29 11.56
N TYR A 457 5.67 23.35 10.66
CA TYR A 457 6.53 22.26 10.24
C TYR A 457 7.68 22.81 9.39
N LYS A 458 8.91 22.68 9.87
CA LYS A 458 10.12 23.21 9.21
C LYS A 458 10.72 22.19 8.24
N GLU A 459 10.55 20.91 8.56
CA GLU A 459 11.00 19.74 7.83
C GLU A 459 10.41 19.62 6.41
N VAL A 460 9.25 20.24 6.17
CA VAL A 460 8.61 20.33 4.84
C VAL A 460 8.94 21.61 4.07
N LYS A 461 9.71 22.55 4.66
CA LYS A 461 10.14 23.80 4.01
C LYS A 461 11.45 23.61 3.26
N ILE A 462 11.42 22.68 2.30
CA ILE A 462 12.56 22.26 1.51
C ILE A 462 13.03 23.34 0.52
N SER A 463 14.25 23.20 -0.02
CA SER A 463 14.81 24.15 -1.00
C SER A 463 14.16 23.97 -2.39
N ALA A 464 14.38 24.90 -3.33
CA ALA A 464 13.80 24.77 -4.68
C ALA A 464 14.48 23.68 -5.51
N GLU A 465 15.78 23.51 -5.31
CA GLU A 465 16.56 22.39 -5.83
C GLU A 465 16.02 21.07 -5.27
N GLU A 466 15.62 21.03 -3.99
CA GLU A 466 15.01 19.85 -3.37
C GLU A 466 13.57 19.63 -3.89
N TRP A 467 12.77 20.69 -4.07
CA TRP A 467 11.47 20.62 -4.75
C TRP A 467 11.61 19.99 -6.13
N TYR A 468 12.51 20.51 -6.97
CA TYR A 468 12.78 19.96 -8.29
C TYR A 468 13.25 18.50 -8.20
N ASN A 469 14.31 18.21 -7.44
CA ASN A 469 14.84 16.85 -7.36
C ASN A 469 13.86 15.82 -6.79
N ASN A 470 12.92 16.24 -5.93
CA ASN A 470 11.90 15.37 -5.35
C ASN A 470 10.65 15.22 -6.23
N THR A 471 10.50 15.99 -7.31
CA THR A 471 9.28 15.99 -8.16
C THR A 471 9.54 15.93 -9.66
N LYS A 472 10.78 16.06 -10.13
CA LYS A 472 11.14 16.12 -11.56
C LYS A 472 10.63 14.94 -12.39
N GLU A 473 10.50 13.76 -11.79
CA GLU A 473 9.97 12.56 -12.47
C GLU A 473 8.43 12.55 -12.59
N ILE A 474 7.75 13.56 -12.04
CA ILE A 474 6.31 13.78 -12.22
C ILE A 474 6.05 14.57 -13.51
N TRP A 475 7.01 15.40 -13.92
CA TRP A 475 6.82 16.42 -14.95
C TRP A 475 7.22 15.91 -16.33
N ASN A 476 6.40 16.24 -17.34
CA ASN A 476 6.71 15.98 -18.73
C ASN A 476 7.70 17.02 -19.26
N ASP A 477 8.64 16.60 -20.10
CA ASP A 477 9.60 17.49 -20.76
C ASP A 477 8.88 18.61 -21.53
N GLY A 478 9.21 19.86 -21.23
CA GLY A 478 8.65 21.05 -21.90
C GLY A 478 7.25 21.47 -21.44
N GLU A 479 6.57 20.73 -20.56
CA GLU A 479 5.27 21.17 -20.01
C GLU A 479 5.42 22.39 -19.09
N ILE A 480 4.36 23.19 -18.99
CA ILE A 480 4.29 24.34 -18.10
C ILE A 480 4.05 23.87 -16.65
N LEU A 481 4.76 24.48 -15.69
CA LEU A 481 4.48 24.30 -14.26
C LEU A 481 3.80 25.54 -13.68
N PHE A 482 2.50 25.44 -13.38
CA PHE A 482 1.77 26.45 -12.62
C PHE A 482 2.09 26.32 -11.13
N ILE A 483 2.59 27.38 -10.50
CA ILE A 483 3.00 27.37 -9.09
C ILE A 483 2.10 28.27 -8.24
N ALA A 484 1.17 27.66 -7.49
CA ALA A 484 0.49 28.30 -6.38
C ALA A 484 1.46 28.41 -5.17
N THR A 485 1.68 29.62 -4.63
CA THR A 485 2.70 29.84 -3.60
C THR A 485 2.48 31.09 -2.76
N ASP A 486 2.91 31.05 -1.49
CA ASP A 486 3.04 32.24 -0.64
C ASP A 486 4.43 32.88 -0.67
N GLU A 487 5.38 32.27 -1.40
CA GLU A 487 6.72 32.81 -1.65
C GLU A 487 6.66 34.02 -2.60
N ARG A 488 7.12 35.18 -2.13
CA ARG A 488 7.15 36.42 -2.93
C ARG A 488 8.42 36.57 -3.75
N ASN A 489 9.51 35.92 -3.35
CA ASN A 489 10.73 35.95 -4.13
C ASN A 489 10.66 34.94 -5.28
N LYS A 490 10.19 35.37 -6.46
CA LYS A 490 10.16 34.52 -7.66
C LYS A 490 11.53 33.92 -8.01
N THR A 491 12.67 34.46 -7.56
CA THR A 491 14.00 33.84 -7.80
C THR A 491 14.24 32.57 -6.97
N PHE A 492 13.41 32.29 -5.96
CA PHE A 492 13.44 31.00 -5.27
C PHE A 492 13.22 29.86 -6.27
N PHE A 493 12.33 30.04 -7.26
CA PHE A 493 11.98 29.02 -8.24
C PHE A 493 12.95 28.91 -9.42
N ASP A 494 14.08 29.62 -9.41
CA ASP A 494 15.04 29.58 -10.52
C ASP A 494 15.56 28.15 -10.82
N PRO A 495 15.84 27.27 -9.84
CA PRO A 495 16.16 25.85 -10.10
C PRO A 495 15.05 25.03 -10.77
N ILE A 496 13.79 25.48 -10.72
CA ILE A 496 12.68 24.85 -11.46
C ILE A 496 12.60 25.46 -12.88
N LYS A 497 12.85 26.77 -13.02
CA LYS A 497 12.88 27.47 -14.31
C LYS A 497 14.04 27.08 -15.21
N GLU A 498 15.11 26.49 -14.65
CA GLU A 498 16.18 25.87 -15.43
C GLU A 498 15.69 24.67 -16.27
N HIS A 499 14.51 24.12 -15.95
CA HIS A 499 13.98 22.90 -16.56
C HIS A 499 12.58 23.08 -17.17
N HIS A 500 11.70 23.89 -16.56
CA HIS A 500 10.33 24.09 -17.03
C HIS A 500 9.98 25.57 -17.21
N GLU A 501 9.06 25.86 -18.12
CA GLU A 501 8.39 27.14 -18.12
C GLU A 501 7.45 27.23 -16.92
N VAL A 502 7.71 28.20 -16.04
CA VAL A 502 6.91 28.43 -14.83
C VAL A 502 5.86 29.51 -15.10
N ARG A 503 4.66 29.32 -14.54
CA ARG A 503 3.59 30.32 -14.46
C ARG A 503 3.14 30.50 -13.02
N PHE A 504 2.73 31.70 -12.68
CA PHE A 504 2.16 32.08 -11.38
C PHE A 504 0.83 32.81 -11.59
N LEU A 505 0.01 32.91 -10.54
CA LEU A 505 -1.25 33.62 -10.57
C LEU A 505 -1.15 35.06 -11.12
N ASP A 506 -0.06 35.78 -10.79
CA ASP A 506 0.16 37.16 -11.23
C ASP A 506 0.61 37.30 -12.69
N ASP A 507 0.91 36.20 -13.38
CA ASP A 507 1.17 36.21 -14.82
C ASP A 507 -0.14 36.30 -15.64
N TYR A 508 -1.29 35.99 -15.03
CA TYR A 508 -2.65 36.08 -15.63
C TYR A 508 -3.48 37.26 -15.11
N TRP A 509 -2.82 38.27 -14.53
CA TRP A 509 -3.50 39.35 -13.81
C TRP A 509 -4.54 40.11 -14.63
N ASP A 510 -4.22 40.40 -15.90
CA ASP A 510 -5.10 41.13 -16.81
C ASP A 510 -6.09 40.18 -17.53
N SER A 511 -5.68 38.96 -17.90
CA SER A 511 -6.53 38.02 -18.67
C SER A 511 -7.65 37.38 -17.84
N ALA A 512 -7.43 37.19 -16.54
CA ALA A 512 -8.44 36.69 -15.61
C ALA A 512 -9.11 37.79 -14.77
N ASN A 513 -8.86 39.06 -15.10
CA ASN A 513 -9.39 40.25 -14.42
C ASN A 513 -9.13 40.28 -12.89
N LEU A 514 -7.98 39.76 -12.45
CA LEU A 514 -7.61 39.63 -11.04
C LEU A 514 -7.43 40.98 -10.32
N GLY A 515 -7.29 42.07 -11.09
CA GLY A 515 -7.19 43.43 -10.57
C GLY A 515 -8.52 44.03 -10.09
N GLU A 516 -9.66 43.51 -10.54
CA GLU A 516 -11.00 43.96 -10.13
C GLU A 516 -11.60 43.07 -9.02
N MET A 517 -11.18 41.82 -8.94
CA MET A 517 -11.56 40.88 -7.88
C MET A 517 -10.97 41.30 -6.52
N ASP A 518 -11.67 40.94 -5.43
CA ASP A 518 -11.13 41.08 -4.09
C ASP A 518 -9.84 40.25 -3.90
N SER A 519 -8.75 40.92 -3.58
CA SER A 519 -7.42 40.31 -3.38
C SER A 519 -7.38 39.16 -2.35
N TYR A 520 -8.36 39.05 -1.46
CA TYR A 520 -8.47 37.96 -0.50
C TYR A 520 -9.07 36.67 -1.08
N PHE A 521 -9.67 36.72 -2.27
CA PHE A 521 -10.12 35.54 -3.04
C PHE A 521 -9.01 34.93 -3.92
N LEU A 522 -7.89 35.62 -4.13
CA LEU A 522 -6.78 35.15 -4.98
C LEU A 522 -6.26 33.76 -4.58
N GLY A 523 -6.20 33.46 -3.27
CA GLY A 523 -5.82 32.13 -2.79
C GLY A 523 -6.83 31.02 -3.11
N MET A 524 -8.10 31.37 -3.37
CA MET A 524 -9.15 30.44 -3.77
C MET A 524 -9.07 30.16 -5.27
N VAL A 525 -8.78 31.19 -6.07
CA VAL A 525 -8.43 31.06 -7.50
C VAL A 525 -7.19 30.17 -7.66
N ASP A 526 -6.10 30.43 -6.92
CA ASP A 526 -4.91 29.56 -6.88
C ASP A 526 -5.25 28.09 -6.58
N THR A 527 -6.20 27.84 -5.68
CA THR A 527 -6.63 26.48 -5.30
C THR A 527 -7.32 25.78 -6.48
N ILE A 528 -8.24 26.47 -7.16
CA ILE A 528 -8.97 25.91 -8.30
C ILE A 528 -8.03 25.70 -9.48
N VAL A 529 -7.18 26.68 -9.84
CA VAL A 529 -6.21 26.53 -10.94
C VAL A 529 -5.26 25.37 -10.65
N ALA A 530 -4.68 25.29 -9.45
CA ALA A 530 -3.81 24.17 -9.09
C ALA A 530 -4.54 22.80 -9.04
N SER A 531 -5.87 22.75 -9.06
CA SER A 531 -6.61 21.49 -9.16
C SER A 531 -6.76 20.94 -10.58
N HIS A 532 -6.54 21.73 -11.63
CA HIS A 532 -6.80 21.29 -13.02
C HIS A 532 -5.57 20.81 -13.80
N GLY A 533 -4.35 20.92 -13.25
CA GLY A 533 -3.14 20.47 -13.96
C GLY A 533 -3.11 18.96 -14.21
N ARG A 534 -2.41 18.50 -15.25
CA ARG A 534 -2.25 17.05 -15.55
C ARG A 534 -1.78 16.28 -14.32
N ALA A 535 -0.69 16.74 -13.71
CA ALA A 535 -0.18 16.29 -12.42
C ALA A 535 -0.19 17.41 -11.37
N PHE A 536 -0.22 17.05 -10.09
CA PHE A 536 -0.12 17.99 -8.96
C PHE A 536 0.83 17.51 -7.86
N ALA A 537 1.78 18.36 -7.44
CA ALA A 537 2.62 18.12 -6.27
C ALA A 537 2.55 19.27 -5.25
N GLY A 538 2.18 18.97 -4.02
CA GLY A 538 1.99 19.99 -2.98
C GLY A 538 2.83 19.82 -1.72
N THR A 539 2.71 20.79 -0.81
CA THR A 539 3.43 20.80 0.47
C THR A 539 2.69 19.93 1.50
N TRP A 540 3.39 18.97 2.11
CA TRP A 540 2.85 18.13 3.19
C TRP A 540 2.48 18.98 4.44
N PHE A 541 1.49 18.53 5.22
CA PHE A 541 0.85 19.27 6.33
C PHE A 541 0.16 20.60 5.95
N SER A 542 0.02 20.94 4.66
CA SER A 542 -0.74 22.13 4.26
C SER A 542 -2.20 21.78 3.96
N THR A 543 -3.12 22.37 4.71
CA THR A 543 -4.58 22.28 4.47
C THR A 543 -5.00 22.87 3.12
N PHE A 544 -4.17 23.75 2.54
CA PHE A 544 -4.30 24.25 1.17
C PHE A 544 -3.97 23.15 0.14
N THR A 545 -2.83 22.46 0.29
CA THR A 545 -2.52 21.26 -0.52
C THR A 545 -3.60 20.19 -0.39
N GLY A 546 -4.09 19.97 0.85
CA GLY A 546 -5.19 19.07 1.12
C GLY A 546 -6.37 19.40 0.21
N TYR A 547 -6.89 20.63 0.28
CA TYR A 547 -8.09 20.97 -0.48
C TYR A 547 -7.93 20.80 -2.00
N ILE A 548 -6.76 21.12 -2.57
CA ILE A 548 -6.45 20.85 -3.98
C ILE A 548 -6.63 19.36 -4.30
N ASN A 549 -6.08 18.45 -3.48
CA ASN A 549 -6.23 17.00 -3.68
C ASN A 549 -7.71 16.57 -3.67
N ARG A 550 -8.56 17.15 -2.81
CA ARG A 550 -10.00 16.83 -2.81
C ARG A 550 -10.72 17.37 -4.04
N MET A 551 -10.43 18.61 -4.46
CA MET A 551 -10.95 19.16 -5.72
C MET A 551 -10.56 18.27 -6.90
N ARG A 552 -9.30 17.84 -6.98
CA ARG A 552 -8.82 16.89 -7.99
C ARG A 552 -9.62 15.59 -8.00
N GLY A 553 -9.92 15.06 -6.81
CA GLY A 553 -10.75 13.88 -6.65
C GLY A 553 -12.17 14.05 -7.18
N TYR A 554 -12.81 15.19 -6.90
CA TYR A 554 -14.14 15.52 -7.43
C TYR A 554 -14.14 15.78 -8.95
N LEU A 555 -13.04 16.31 -9.49
CA LEU A 555 -12.80 16.46 -10.93
C LEU A 555 -12.48 15.13 -11.64
N GLY A 556 -12.44 14.00 -10.91
CA GLY A 556 -12.17 12.67 -11.48
C GLY A 556 -10.70 12.34 -11.70
N HIS A 557 -9.76 13.22 -11.35
CA HIS A 557 -8.34 12.89 -11.41
C HIS A 557 -8.00 11.76 -10.43
N SER A 558 -7.34 10.70 -10.91
CA SER A 558 -6.83 9.65 -10.03
C SER A 558 -5.91 10.22 -8.95
N THR A 559 -5.99 9.68 -7.73
CA THR A 559 -4.99 9.95 -6.68
C THR A 559 -3.57 9.69 -7.16
N LYS A 560 -3.37 8.79 -8.13
CA LYS A 560 -2.08 8.51 -8.78
C LYS A 560 -1.46 9.76 -9.44
N THR A 561 -2.26 10.79 -9.74
CA THR A 561 -1.84 12.11 -10.27
C THR A 561 -1.57 13.17 -9.18
N MET A 562 -1.52 12.76 -7.91
CA MET A 562 -1.35 13.64 -6.76
C MET A 562 -0.14 13.21 -5.93
N TRP A 563 0.72 14.17 -5.57
CA TRP A 563 1.95 13.93 -4.83
C TRP A 563 2.20 14.99 -3.75
N TYR A 564 3.12 14.68 -2.84
CA TYR A 564 3.76 15.66 -1.97
C TYR A 564 5.26 15.78 -2.28
N SER A 565 5.82 16.97 -2.16
CA SER A 565 7.26 17.19 -2.41
C SER A 565 8.18 16.71 -1.30
N TRP A 566 7.66 16.47 -0.11
CA TRP A 566 8.43 15.96 1.02
C TRP A 566 8.57 14.43 0.93
N LEU A 567 9.75 13.93 0.54
CA LEU A 567 10.00 12.52 0.24
C LEU A 567 9.39 11.51 1.24
N PRO A 568 9.47 11.68 2.58
CA PRO A 568 8.89 10.74 3.54
C PRO A 568 7.37 10.56 3.45
N ARG A 569 6.66 11.45 2.74
CA ARG A 569 5.20 11.40 2.54
C ARG A 569 4.78 11.64 1.09
N LYS A 570 5.72 11.54 0.14
CA LYS A 570 5.51 11.88 -1.28
C LYS A 570 4.30 11.19 -1.91
N TYR A 571 4.06 9.94 -1.58
CA TYR A 571 2.96 9.14 -2.14
C TYR A 571 1.73 9.03 -1.23
N ALA A 572 1.68 9.73 -0.09
CA ALA A 572 0.65 9.50 0.94
C ALA A 572 -0.81 9.67 0.44
N VAL A 573 -1.05 10.57 -0.52
CA VAL A 573 -2.38 10.76 -1.14
C VAL A 573 -2.76 9.66 -2.14
N ARG A 574 -1.79 8.93 -2.68
CA ARG A 574 -1.97 7.82 -3.64
C ARG A 574 -2.43 6.51 -3.00
N GLU A 575 -2.38 6.42 -1.69
CA GLU A 575 -2.78 5.25 -0.91
C GLU A 575 -4.20 5.45 -0.38
N TRP A 576 -5.12 4.55 -0.76
CA TRP A 576 -6.41 4.45 -0.08
C TRP A 576 -6.19 3.88 1.32
N THR A 577 -6.52 4.68 2.33
CA THR A 577 -6.49 4.28 3.74
C THR A 577 -7.66 4.93 4.47
N TYR A 578 -8.10 4.31 5.56
CA TYR A 578 -9.00 5.00 6.50
C TYR A 578 -8.31 6.25 7.08
N PRO A 579 -9.06 7.30 7.43
CA PRO A 579 -8.52 8.47 8.10
C PRO A 579 -7.80 8.10 9.40
N GLU A 580 -6.53 8.49 9.53
CA GLU A 580 -5.72 8.22 10.71
C GLU A 580 -4.67 9.30 11.00
N GLY A 581 -4.24 9.38 12.26
CA GLY A 581 -3.13 10.22 12.68
C GLY A 581 -3.49 11.71 12.79
N ASN A 582 -2.91 12.54 11.92
CA ASN A 582 -3.13 13.99 11.92
C ASN A 582 -4.25 14.33 10.92
N TYR A 583 -5.51 14.23 11.36
CA TYR A 583 -6.71 14.38 10.54
C TYR A 583 -6.82 15.64 9.67
N PRO A 584 -6.22 16.80 9.99
CA PRO A 584 -6.16 17.95 9.07
C PRO A 584 -4.89 18.05 8.20
N ALA A 585 -3.98 17.07 8.24
CA ALA A 585 -2.69 17.15 7.52
C ALA A 585 -2.79 16.98 6.00
N ARG A 586 -3.82 16.26 5.55
CA ARG A 586 -4.05 15.77 4.18
C ARG A 586 -5.55 15.52 4.02
N GLU A 587 -6.02 15.32 2.79
CA GLU A 587 -7.34 14.69 2.56
C GLU A 587 -7.13 13.16 2.30
N TRP A 588 -8.19 12.34 2.43
CA TRP A 588 -8.18 10.89 2.17
C TRP A 588 -9.18 10.49 1.09
N PRO A 589 -8.87 9.49 0.23
CA PRO A 589 -9.70 9.11 -0.90
C PRO A 589 -11.16 8.76 -0.57
N ILE A 590 -11.45 8.27 0.64
CA ILE A 590 -12.83 8.01 1.13
C ILE A 590 -13.78 9.22 1.04
N GLY A 591 -13.26 10.45 0.90
CA GLY A 591 -14.04 11.66 0.70
C GLY A 591 -14.54 11.91 -0.74
N TRP A 592 -14.05 11.16 -1.74
CA TRP A 592 -14.42 11.34 -3.17
C TRP A 592 -14.45 10.07 -4.03
N VAL A 593 -13.76 9.00 -3.63
CA VAL A 593 -13.76 7.70 -4.34
C VAL A 593 -15.15 7.07 -4.24
N ALA A 594 -15.73 6.74 -5.40
CA ALA A 594 -17.02 6.05 -5.55
C ALA A 594 -18.23 6.70 -4.85
N ILE A 595 -18.17 7.99 -4.47
CA ILE A 595 -19.21 8.62 -3.66
C ILE A 595 -20.57 8.78 -4.36
N ASP A 596 -20.68 8.48 -5.66
CA ASP A 596 -21.97 8.44 -6.38
C ASP A 596 -22.71 7.10 -6.26
N GLY A 597 -22.04 6.07 -5.73
CA GLY A 597 -22.62 4.76 -5.46
C GLY A 597 -23.25 4.61 -4.07
N ASP A 598 -23.85 3.44 -3.88
CA ASP A 598 -24.53 3.04 -2.62
C ASP A 598 -23.62 2.28 -1.65
N GLU A 599 -22.37 2.03 -2.03
CA GLU A 599 -21.40 1.20 -1.30
C GLU A 599 -20.12 2.00 -0.99
N VAL A 600 -19.33 1.52 -0.03
CA VAL A 600 -18.00 2.07 0.28
C VAL A 600 -16.97 1.28 -0.52
N ILE A 601 -16.41 1.88 -1.57
CA ILE A 601 -15.31 1.28 -2.35
C ILE A 601 -13.96 1.71 -1.75
N GLU A 602 -13.11 0.73 -1.45
CA GLU A 602 -11.88 0.91 -0.66
C GLU A 602 -10.60 1.02 -1.49
N HIS A 603 -10.74 1.41 -2.76
CA HIS A 603 -9.65 1.55 -3.74
C HIS A 603 -10.18 2.24 -5.02
N GLU A 604 -9.29 2.57 -5.96
CA GLU A 604 -9.66 3.25 -7.22
C GLU A 604 -9.87 2.31 -8.42
N ASN A 605 -9.75 0.98 -8.25
CA ASN A 605 -9.58 0.03 -9.34
C ASN A 605 -10.76 -0.95 -9.62
N GLU A 606 -11.87 -0.96 -8.88
CA GLU A 606 -13.04 -1.81 -9.20
C GLU A 606 -13.99 -1.10 -10.19
N LYS A 607 -14.05 -1.58 -11.45
CA LYS A 607 -15.20 -1.31 -12.31
C LYS A 607 -16.36 -2.18 -11.84
N ALA A 608 -17.46 -1.54 -11.47
CA ALA A 608 -18.53 -2.22 -10.77
C ALA A 608 -19.60 -2.79 -11.74
N ASP A 609 -19.99 -4.05 -11.49
CA ASP A 609 -20.84 -5.06 -12.18
C ASP A 609 -22.08 -4.60 -13.03
N SER A 610 -22.65 -5.37 -13.98
CA SER A 610 -22.30 -6.64 -14.71
C SER A 610 -23.34 -7.00 -15.83
N ILE A 611 -22.91 -7.69 -16.92
CA ILE A 611 -23.61 -8.69 -17.83
C ILE A 611 -25.08 -8.40 -18.32
N PRO A 612 -25.48 -8.49 -19.64
CA PRO A 612 -25.17 -9.56 -20.63
C PRO A 612 -24.85 -9.12 -22.10
N ASP A 613 -24.71 -10.13 -22.99
CA ASP A 613 -24.01 -10.19 -24.29
C ASP A 613 -24.43 -9.29 -25.50
N PRO A 614 -23.52 -9.09 -26.50
CA PRO A 614 -23.72 -8.30 -27.71
C PRO A 614 -24.04 -9.10 -29.00
N PRO A 615 -24.56 -8.41 -30.03
CA PRO A 615 -24.17 -8.63 -31.43
C PRO A 615 -23.84 -7.30 -32.15
N ASP A 616 -22.99 -7.18 -33.18
CA ASP A 616 -22.08 -8.11 -33.88
C ASP A 616 -20.93 -7.23 -34.43
N PRO A 617 -19.64 -7.47 -34.10
CA PRO A 617 -18.53 -6.60 -34.51
C PRO A 617 -17.87 -7.01 -35.84
N ASN A 618 -18.67 -7.35 -36.87
CA ASN A 618 -18.18 -7.58 -38.23
C ASN A 618 -18.37 -6.36 -39.15
N GLU A 619 -17.69 -5.25 -38.85
CA GLU A 619 -17.38 -4.25 -39.88
C GLU A 619 -15.96 -3.71 -39.70
N ILE A 620 -15.02 -4.39 -40.38
CA ILE A 620 -13.61 -4.06 -40.46
C ILE A 620 -13.41 -3.10 -41.66
N THR A 621 -12.56 -2.07 -41.50
CA THR A 621 -11.55 -1.77 -42.54
C THR A 621 -10.38 -0.98 -41.97
N ILE A 622 -9.17 -1.42 -42.35
CA ILE A 622 -7.90 -0.77 -42.04
C ILE A 622 -7.33 -0.23 -43.35
N GLU A 623 -6.91 1.04 -43.38
CA GLU A 623 -5.84 1.45 -44.30
C GLU A 623 -5.18 2.78 -43.88
N ALA A 624 -3.96 2.70 -43.34
CA ALA A 624 -2.83 3.61 -43.62
C ALA A 624 -1.65 3.36 -42.66
N ILE A 625 -0.50 3.06 -43.26
CA ILE A 625 0.80 2.77 -42.63
C ILE A 625 1.27 3.89 -41.67
N GLU A 626 1.51 3.59 -40.39
CA GLU A 626 2.68 4.05 -39.63
C GLU A 626 2.86 3.30 -38.29
N LYS A 627 4.07 2.76 -38.05
CA LYS A 627 4.63 2.20 -36.79
C LYS A 627 3.71 1.38 -35.87
N VAL A 628 3.96 0.07 -35.81
CA VAL A 628 3.33 -0.90 -34.88
C VAL A 628 3.32 -0.37 -33.43
N PRO A 629 2.14 -0.17 -32.80
CA PRO A 629 2.03 0.21 -31.39
C PRO A 629 2.33 -0.97 -30.45
N ALA A 630 2.91 -0.68 -29.29
CA ALA A 630 3.22 -1.66 -28.23
C ALA A 630 1.98 -2.11 -27.44
N SER A 631 0.96 -2.62 -28.14
CA SER A 631 -0.29 -3.12 -27.53
C SER A 631 -0.93 -4.25 -28.34
N VAL A 632 -0.20 -5.35 -28.53
CA VAL A 632 -0.87 -6.65 -28.76
C VAL A 632 -1.53 -7.05 -27.45
N ALA A 633 -2.80 -6.70 -27.30
CA ALA A 633 -3.58 -7.02 -26.11
C ALA A 633 -3.88 -8.53 -26.04
N ILE A 634 -3.81 -9.11 -24.84
CA ILE A 634 -4.19 -10.50 -24.53
C ILE A 634 -5.64 -10.86 -24.94
N LYS A 635 -6.48 -9.84 -25.19
CA LYS A 635 -7.86 -9.94 -25.69
C LYS A 635 -8.07 -10.85 -26.91
N ASN A 636 -7.00 -11.20 -27.64
CA ASN A 636 -7.06 -12.06 -28.83
C ASN A 636 -6.60 -13.51 -28.59
N ILE A 637 -6.27 -13.92 -27.35
CA ILE A 637 -5.91 -15.31 -27.02
C ILE A 637 -7.10 -15.98 -26.35
N ALA A 638 -7.78 -16.87 -27.07
CA ALA A 638 -8.81 -17.73 -26.52
C ALA A 638 -8.20 -18.98 -25.86
N MET A 639 -8.95 -19.63 -24.97
CA MET A 639 -8.50 -20.87 -24.31
C MET A 639 -8.22 -22.01 -25.33
N SER A 640 -8.87 -21.97 -26.50
CA SER A 640 -8.65 -22.87 -27.64
C SER A 640 -7.31 -22.68 -28.34
N ASP A 641 -6.68 -21.52 -28.18
CA ASP A 641 -5.42 -21.17 -28.85
C ASP A 641 -4.20 -21.63 -28.04
N LEU A 642 -4.42 -22.09 -26.81
CA LEU A 642 -3.40 -22.65 -25.95
C LEU A 642 -2.96 -24.02 -26.46
N LYS A 643 -1.65 -24.17 -26.63
CA LYS A 643 -1.04 -25.49 -26.86
C LYS A 643 -1.02 -26.28 -25.54
N SER A 644 -1.86 -27.30 -25.48
CA SER A 644 -1.92 -28.28 -24.38
C SER A 644 -0.60 -29.03 -24.18
N ASP A 645 -0.34 -29.48 -22.95
CA ASP A 645 0.83 -30.31 -22.61
C ASP A 645 0.64 -31.81 -22.96
N GLU A 646 0.10 -32.09 -24.16
CA GLU A 646 -0.05 -33.45 -24.65
C GLU A 646 1.29 -34.18 -24.75
N GLY A 647 1.32 -35.41 -24.23
CA GLY A 647 2.54 -36.22 -24.13
C GLY A 647 3.55 -35.74 -23.07
N PHE A 648 3.29 -34.66 -22.32
CA PHE A 648 4.22 -34.19 -21.29
C PHE A 648 4.37 -35.19 -20.14
N ALA A 649 3.28 -35.88 -19.78
CA ALA A 649 3.28 -36.95 -18.79
C ALA A 649 4.12 -38.19 -19.19
N ASP A 650 4.43 -38.35 -20.49
CA ASP A 650 5.25 -39.44 -21.03
C ASP A 650 6.75 -39.07 -21.10
N LYS A 651 7.12 -37.82 -20.78
CA LYS A 651 8.53 -37.40 -20.74
C LYS A 651 9.29 -38.09 -19.60
N PRO A 652 10.62 -38.28 -19.74
CA PRO A 652 11.45 -38.79 -18.66
C PRO A 652 11.24 -38.03 -17.35
N VAL A 653 11.17 -38.75 -16.23
CA VAL A 653 11.02 -38.17 -14.88
C VAL A 653 12.27 -37.48 -14.36
N ALA A 654 13.44 -37.79 -14.92
CA ALA A 654 14.66 -37.01 -14.71
C ALA A 654 14.53 -35.66 -15.45
N ARG A 655 14.76 -34.55 -14.74
CA ARG A 655 14.52 -33.18 -15.25
C ARG A 655 15.84 -32.41 -15.37
N GLY A 656 16.08 -31.86 -16.56
CA GLY A 656 17.09 -30.83 -16.84
C GLY A 656 18.50 -31.06 -16.26
N VAL A 657 19.16 -29.99 -15.82
CA VAL A 657 20.58 -30.00 -15.41
C VAL A 657 20.83 -30.44 -13.96
N ALA A 658 19.77 -30.59 -13.16
CA ALA A 658 19.85 -31.10 -11.79
C ALA A 658 19.82 -32.64 -11.70
N GLY A 659 19.49 -33.33 -12.79
CA GLY A 659 19.37 -34.79 -12.85
C GLY A 659 20.71 -35.52 -12.99
N ARG A 660 20.89 -36.61 -12.25
CA ARG A 660 21.91 -37.63 -12.55
C ARG A 660 21.40 -38.56 -13.68
N PRO A 661 22.27 -39.35 -14.35
CA PRO A 661 21.82 -40.42 -15.22
C PRO A 661 20.86 -41.39 -14.49
N MET A 662 19.90 -41.98 -15.20
CA MET A 662 18.89 -42.88 -14.61
C MET A 662 19.47 -44.06 -13.80
N SER A 663 20.71 -44.48 -14.09
CA SER A 663 21.46 -45.48 -13.33
C SER A 663 21.87 -45.06 -11.91
N GLU A 664 21.88 -43.75 -11.64
CA GLU A 664 22.24 -43.15 -10.35
C GLU A 664 21.03 -42.52 -9.63
N THR A 665 19.82 -42.60 -10.21
CA THR A 665 18.58 -42.07 -9.63
C THR A 665 17.59 -43.19 -9.27
N PRO A 666 17.90 -44.08 -8.31
CA PRO A 666 17.02 -45.20 -7.96
C PRO A 666 15.65 -44.75 -7.46
N ALA A 667 15.54 -43.53 -6.90
CA ALA A 667 14.28 -42.92 -6.48
C ALA A 667 13.30 -42.62 -7.63
N LEU A 668 13.78 -42.51 -8.88
CA LEU A 668 12.93 -42.26 -10.05
C LEU A 668 12.39 -43.55 -10.70
N LYS A 669 12.83 -44.74 -10.25
CA LYS A 669 12.37 -46.01 -10.82
C LYS A 669 10.88 -46.20 -10.53
N GLY A 670 10.06 -46.26 -11.58
CA GLY A 670 8.60 -46.41 -11.47
C GLY A 670 7.85 -45.11 -11.15
N ALA A 671 8.55 -43.99 -10.97
CA ALA A 671 7.94 -42.68 -10.82
C ALA A 671 7.28 -42.23 -12.13
N LYS A 672 6.33 -41.29 -12.05
CA LYS A 672 5.80 -40.55 -13.20
C LYS A 672 5.77 -39.06 -12.90
N ARG A 673 5.72 -38.22 -13.94
CA ARG A 673 5.51 -36.77 -13.75
C ARG A 673 4.10 -36.55 -13.19
N GLY A 674 3.99 -35.65 -12.20
CA GLY A 674 2.72 -35.26 -11.62
C GLY A 674 1.78 -34.64 -12.65
N LYS A 675 0.49 -34.61 -12.30
CA LYS A 675 -0.58 -34.02 -13.12
C LYS A 675 -1.33 -32.96 -12.33
N ILE A 676 -2.00 -32.07 -13.04
CA ILE A 676 -2.83 -31.02 -12.43
C ILE A 676 -4.27 -31.19 -12.91
N ALA A 677 -5.23 -31.26 -11.99
CA ALA A 677 -6.65 -31.19 -12.29
C ALA A 677 -6.99 -29.78 -12.81
N CYS A 678 -7.16 -29.67 -14.13
CA CYS A 678 -7.44 -28.42 -14.83
C CYS A 678 -8.27 -28.70 -16.08
N ASP A 679 -9.02 -27.71 -16.54
CA ASP A 679 -9.80 -27.71 -17.78
C ASP A 679 -8.91 -27.66 -19.04
N VAL A 680 -7.69 -27.15 -18.92
CA VAL A 680 -6.61 -27.26 -19.91
C VAL A 680 -5.47 -28.09 -19.35
N ASN A 681 -4.92 -29.01 -20.14
CA ASN A 681 -3.72 -29.75 -19.75
C ASN A 681 -2.51 -28.82 -19.67
N VAL A 682 -2.08 -28.54 -18.44
CA VAL A 682 -0.95 -27.67 -18.06
C VAL A 682 0.13 -28.44 -17.28
N ASP A 683 0.23 -29.77 -17.47
CA ASP A 683 1.13 -30.66 -16.72
C ASP A 683 2.62 -30.20 -16.74
N SER A 684 3.04 -29.32 -17.65
CA SER A 684 4.39 -28.71 -17.65
C SER A 684 4.70 -27.74 -16.51
N VAL A 685 3.70 -27.33 -15.72
CA VAL A 685 3.92 -26.60 -14.46
C VAL A 685 3.94 -27.53 -13.22
N ALA A 686 3.79 -28.85 -13.40
CA ALA A 686 3.98 -29.84 -12.35
C ALA A 686 5.46 -30.29 -12.23
N TYR A 687 6.13 -29.88 -11.14
CA TYR A 687 7.52 -30.30 -10.87
C TYR A 687 7.64 -31.59 -10.04
N TRP A 688 6.56 -32.05 -9.44
CA TRP A 688 6.54 -33.25 -8.57
C TRP A 688 6.38 -34.55 -9.35
N ASN A 689 6.58 -35.67 -8.66
CA ASN A 689 6.30 -37.00 -9.18
C ASN A 689 5.06 -37.61 -8.53
N ASP A 690 4.04 -37.95 -9.34
CA ASP A 690 2.87 -38.72 -8.89
C ASP A 690 2.54 -39.85 -9.90
N PRO A 691 2.63 -41.14 -9.50
CA PRO A 691 3.19 -41.60 -8.22
C PRO A 691 4.70 -41.34 -8.12
N THR A 692 5.19 -41.22 -6.89
CA THR A 692 6.64 -41.26 -6.57
C THR A 692 7.25 -42.61 -6.98
N GLY A 693 8.56 -42.74 -7.06
CA GLY A 693 9.18 -44.02 -7.45
C GLY A 693 9.01 -45.13 -6.41
N GLU A 694 9.21 -46.38 -6.85
CA GLU A 694 9.06 -47.59 -6.04
C GLU A 694 9.85 -47.52 -4.73
N LYS A 695 11.06 -46.94 -4.75
CA LYS A 695 11.89 -46.78 -3.56
C LYS A 695 11.21 -45.89 -2.51
N ASP A 696 10.69 -44.74 -2.94
CA ASP A 696 10.10 -43.73 -2.05
C ASP A 696 8.69 -44.12 -1.58
N GLN A 697 7.96 -44.92 -2.37
CA GLN A 697 6.71 -45.54 -1.94
C GLN A 697 6.89 -46.56 -0.81
N ASN A 698 8.03 -47.26 -0.78
CA ASN A 698 8.36 -48.29 0.21
C ASN A 698 9.34 -47.79 1.28
N PHE A 699 9.56 -46.48 1.38
CA PHE A 699 10.49 -45.92 2.35
C PHE A 699 9.87 -45.91 3.76
N GLU A 700 10.60 -46.48 4.73
CA GLU A 700 10.29 -46.36 6.15
C GLU A 700 11.42 -45.64 6.87
N SER A 701 11.08 -44.61 7.64
CA SER A 701 12.07 -43.86 8.42
C SER A 701 12.64 -44.71 9.56
N PRO A 702 13.97 -44.79 9.74
CA PRO A 702 14.56 -45.52 10.86
C PRO A 702 14.31 -44.84 12.22
N PHE A 703 13.89 -43.57 12.21
CA PHE A 703 13.55 -42.76 13.40
C PHE A 703 12.05 -42.86 13.78
N ARG A 704 11.24 -43.64 13.04
CA ARG A 704 9.80 -43.76 13.24
C ARG A 704 9.45 -44.32 14.63
N ALA A 705 8.48 -43.69 15.29
CA ALA A 705 7.94 -44.15 16.56
C ALA A 705 7.41 -45.59 16.46
N LYS A 706 7.67 -46.39 17.51
CA LYS A 706 7.18 -47.76 17.65
C LYS A 706 6.31 -47.84 18.90
N GLY A 707 5.14 -48.47 18.80
CA GLY A 707 4.20 -48.59 19.92
C GLY A 707 3.07 -47.57 19.85
N GLU A 708 2.81 -46.87 20.96
CA GLU A 708 1.73 -45.88 21.05
C GLU A 708 1.93 -44.68 20.13
N GLU A 709 0.82 -44.07 19.71
CA GLU A 709 0.84 -42.83 18.95
C GLU A 709 1.46 -41.68 19.75
N LYS A 710 2.31 -40.90 19.09
CA LYS A 710 3.05 -39.75 19.63
C LYS A 710 2.80 -38.53 18.72
N PHE A 711 2.73 -37.34 19.31
CA PHE A 711 2.32 -36.13 18.61
C PHE A 711 3.44 -35.11 18.46
N LEU A 712 3.28 -34.25 17.45
CA LEU A 712 4.05 -33.03 17.28
C LEU A 712 3.08 -31.86 17.07
N THR A 713 3.22 -30.79 17.86
CA THR A 713 2.47 -29.53 17.70
C THR A 713 3.45 -28.37 17.47
N PHE A 714 2.96 -27.23 16.97
CA PHE A 714 3.80 -26.06 16.76
C PHE A 714 3.01 -24.75 16.74
N THR A 715 3.70 -23.65 17.05
CA THR A 715 3.18 -22.28 16.87
C THR A 715 3.65 -21.68 15.55
N LEU A 716 2.81 -20.83 14.94
CA LEU A 716 3.07 -20.26 13.61
C LEU A 716 4.08 -19.10 13.64
N ASP A 717 4.94 -19.04 12.63
CA ASP A 717 5.86 -17.90 12.45
C ASP A 717 5.08 -16.59 12.27
N ARG A 718 5.59 -15.51 12.87
CA ARG A 718 4.92 -14.19 12.84
C ARG A 718 5.19 -13.37 11.57
N GLY A 719 5.86 -13.95 10.56
CA GLY A 719 6.16 -13.31 9.28
C GLY A 719 5.05 -13.43 8.24
N GLY A 720 5.39 -13.12 6.98
CA GLY A 720 4.51 -13.37 5.83
C GLY A 720 4.55 -14.83 5.37
N TRP A 721 3.62 -15.19 4.47
CA TRP A 721 3.40 -16.57 4.02
C TRP A 721 4.67 -17.40 3.79
N ASN A 722 5.63 -16.92 2.98
CA ASN A 722 6.84 -17.69 2.68
C ASN A 722 7.73 -17.99 3.90
N ASN A 723 7.67 -17.17 4.96
CA ASN A 723 8.35 -17.45 6.22
C ASN A 723 7.62 -18.52 7.03
N VAL A 724 6.28 -18.48 7.01
CA VAL A 724 5.42 -19.51 7.61
C VAL A 724 5.65 -20.86 6.91
N ARG A 725 5.69 -20.88 5.58
CA ARG A 725 6.02 -22.06 4.75
C ARG A 725 7.38 -22.65 5.12
N MET A 726 8.45 -21.85 5.19
CA MET A 726 9.78 -22.32 5.58
C MET A 726 9.79 -23.01 6.96
N SER A 727 9.13 -22.40 7.96
CA SER A 727 8.99 -23.00 9.29
C SER A 727 8.15 -24.27 9.26
N MET A 728 7.08 -24.31 8.47
CA MET A 728 6.20 -25.46 8.28
C MET A 728 6.97 -26.66 7.68
N GLU A 729 7.75 -26.46 6.63
CA GLU A 729 8.50 -27.53 5.95
C GLU A 729 9.46 -28.26 6.89
N ILE A 730 10.20 -27.52 7.72
CA ILE A 730 11.07 -28.09 8.77
C ILE A 730 10.27 -29.00 9.69
N ILE A 731 9.11 -28.53 10.15
CA ILE A 731 8.29 -29.20 11.15
C ILE A 731 7.61 -30.45 10.55
N PHE A 732 7.18 -30.38 9.28
CA PHE A 732 6.62 -31.51 8.55
C PHE A 732 7.67 -32.61 8.33
N ILE A 733 8.92 -32.26 8.00
CA ILE A 733 10.03 -33.24 7.92
C ILE A 733 10.28 -33.88 9.27
N ILE A 734 10.36 -33.11 10.36
CA ILE A 734 10.59 -33.69 11.70
C ILE A 734 9.44 -34.65 12.06
N ALA A 735 8.19 -34.28 11.80
CA ALA A 735 7.04 -35.15 12.06
C ALA A 735 7.06 -36.43 11.21
N ALA A 736 7.31 -36.33 9.89
CA ALA A 736 7.41 -37.48 9.00
C ALA A 736 8.60 -38.39 9.35
N ALA A 737 9.77 -37.81 9.63
CA ALA A 737 10.96 -38.55 10.04
C ALA A 737 10.77 -39.31 11.35
N THR A 738 10.15 -38.68 12.34
CA THR A 738 9.83 -39.31 13.62
C THR A 738 8.57 -40.19 13.56
N GLY A 739 7.83 -40.17 12.46
CA GLY A 739 6.53 -40.83 12.32
C GLY A 739 5.50 -40.40 13.37
N ARG A 740 5.61 -39.16 13.86
CA ARG A 740 4.67 -38.54 14.79
C ARG A 740 3.46 -38.03 14.03
N THR A 741 2.28 -38.16 14.63
CA THR A 741 1.08 -37.53 14.09
C THR A 741 1.19 -36.01 14.29
N LEU A 742 1.16 -35.28 13.18
CA LEU A 742 1.30 -33.82 13.18
C LEU A 742 -0.04 -33.18 13.50
N VAL A 743 -0.09 -32.45 14.61
CA VAL A 743 -1.23 -31.62 14.97
C VAL A 743 -1.12 -30.31 14.22
N LEU A 744 -2.02 -30.08 13.27
CA LEU A 744 -2.08 -28.82 12.53
C LEU A 744 -2.58 -27.71 13.47
N PRO A 745 -1.93 -26.53 13.50
CA PRO A 745 -2.34 -25.42 14.36
C PRO A 745 -3.76 -24.94 14.02
N PRO A 746 -4.46 -24.31 14.98
CA PRO A 746 -5.78 -23.74 14.74
C PRO A 746 -5.75 -22.70 13.63
N LYS A 747 -6.88 -22.51 12.93
CA LYS A 747 -6.95 -21.49 11.88
C LYS A 747 -6.75 -20.09 12.49
N GLU A 748 -5.82 -19.30 11.96
CA GLU A 748 -5.54 -17.96 12.48
C GLU A 748 -5.42 -16.89 11.39
N PRO A 749 -5.50 -15.59 11.73
CA PRO A 749 -5.26 -14.50 10.79
C PRO A 749 -3.78 -14.36 10.41
N LEU A 750 -3.40 -15.04 9.33
CA LEU A 750 -2.08 -14.95 8.71
C LEU A 750 -1.77 -13.50 8.29
N TYR A 751 -0.50 -13.08 8.42
CA TYR A 751 -0.08 -11.74 8.06
C TYR A 751 0.07 -11.64 6.53
N ARG A 752 -0.52 -10.57 5.95
CA ARG A 752 -0.65 -10.30 4.50
C ARG A 752 -1.57 -11.25 3.71
N LEU A 753 -2.19 -12.26 4.31
CA LEU A 753 -3.23 -13.09 3.69
C LEU A 753 -4.60 -12.79 4.35
N ARG A 754 -5.16 -11.63 4.01
CA ARG A 754 -6.48 -11.14 4.48
C ARG A 754 -7.17 -10.30 3.38
N ALA A 755 -7.00 -10.71 2.12
CA ALA A 755 -7.55 -10.01 0.96
C ALA A 755 -9.04 -10.31 0.74
N ASP A 756 -9.59 -11.29 1.44
CA ASP A 756 -11.00 -11.66 1.42
C ASP A 756 -11.76 -11.09 2.63
N ALA A 757 -13.06 -10.84 2.45
CA ALA A 757 -13.91 -10.26 3.50
C ALA A 757 -14.59 -11.28 4.42
N LYS A 758 -14.47 -12.59 4.15
CA LYS A 758 -15.37 -13.63 4.72
C LYS A 758 -14.67 -14.71 5.55
N ASN A 759 -13.36 -14.93 5.36
CA ASN A 759 -12.63 -16.09 5.85
C ASN A 759 -11.20 -15.70 6.32
N VAL A 760 -11.17 -14.81 7.32
CA VAL A 760 -9.95 -14.18 7.85
C VAL A 760 -9.01 -15.17 8.57
N HIS A 761 -9.48 -16.37 8.91
CA HIS A 761 -8.73 -17.40 9.65
C HIS A 761 -8.41 -18.59 8.73
N ARG A 762 -7.13 -18.93 8.59
CA ARG A 762 -6.66 -19.95 7.63
C ARG A 762 -5.72 -20.97 8.27
N GLY A 763 -5.73 -22.19 7.75
CA GLY A 763 -4.83 -23.29 8.09
C GLY A 763 -4.14 -23.86 6.86
N PHE A 764 -3.19 -24.79 7.04
CA PHE A 764 -2.38 -25.32 5.93
C PHE A 764 -3.17 -26.09 4.87
N ALA A 765 -4.23 -26.80 5.27
CA ALA A 765 -5.12 -27.51 4.35
C ALA A 765 -5.90 -26.57 3.40
N ASP A 766 -5.96 -25.27 3.69
CA ASP A 766 -6.53 -24.28 2.77
C ASP A 766 -5.58 -23.95 1.60
N PHE A 767 -4.33 -24.46 1.61
CA PHE A 767 -3.29 -24.19 0.59
C PHE A 767 -2.64 -25.44 -0.01
N PHE A 768 -2.55 -26.54 0.75
CA PHE A 768 -1.91 -27.80 0.37
C PHE A 768 -2.88 -28.98 0.56
N ASP A 769 -2.86 -29.98 -0.33
CA ASP A 769 -3.70 -31.18 -0.16
C ASP A 769 -3.06 -32.18 0.81
N LEU A 770 -3.26 -31.91 2.10
CA LEU A 770 -2.83 -32.76 3.20
C LEU A 770 -3.75 -33.97 3.42
N SER A 771 -4.76 -34.16 2.58
CA SER A 771 -5.82 -35.18 2.75
C SER A 771 -5.62 -36.42 1.86
N THR A 772 -4.67 -36.39 0.92
CA THR A 772 -4.46 -37.51 -0.01
C THR A 772 -4.07 -38.82 0.72
N PRO A 773 -4.56 -39.99 0.26
CA PRO A 773 -4.14 -41.28 0.80
C PRO A 773 -2.64 -41.55 0.69
N GLU A 774 -1.96 -40.95 -0.30
CA GLU A 774 -0.50 -41.07 -0.42
C GLU A 774 0.23 -40.20 0.61
N PHE A 775 -0.22 -38.97 0.88
CA PHE A 775 0.37 -38.14 1.94
C PHE A 775 0.22 -38.81 3.31
N ALA A 776 -0.98 -39.31 3.63
CA ALA A 776 -1.29 -39.94 4.91
C ALA A 776 -0.40 -41.17 5.22
N LYS A 777 0.10 -41.89 4.20
CA LYS A 777 1.08 -42.99 4.40
C LYS A 777 2.43 -42.51 4.96
N ARG A 778 2.85 -41.29 4.62
CA ARG A 778 4.12 -40.69 5.05
C ARG A 778 3.96 -39.87 6.33
N LEU A 779 2.89 -39.10 6.43
CA LEU A 779 2.62 -38.22 7.56
C LEU A 779 1.13 -38.21 7.93
N ASN A 780 0.82 -38.77 9.10
CA ASN A 780 -0.50 -38.60 9.72
C ASN A 780 -0.67 -37.14 10.15
N THR A 781 -1.85 -36.57 9.90
CA THR A 781 -2.22 -35.25 10.42
C THR A 781 -3.53 -35.32 11.22
N ILE A 782 -3.69 -34.42 12.18
CA ILE A 782 -4.91 -34.24 12.97
C ILE A 782 -5.15 -32.74 13.19
N SER A 783 -6.41 -32.32 13.33
CA SER A 783 -6.73 -30.94 13.71
C SER A 783 -6.34 -30.67 15.18
N MET A 784 -6.01 -29.42 15.51
CA MET A 784 -5.82 -29.02 16.92
C MET A 784 -7.06 -29.31 17.77
N GLU A 785 -8.26 -29.09 17.22
CA GLU A 785 -9.52 -29.34 17.93
C GLU A 785 -9.69 -30.82 18.30
N ASP A 786 -9.43 -31.74 17.38
CA ASP A 786 -9.59 -33.18 17.62
C ASP A 786 -8.46 -33.75 18.48
N PHE A 787 -7.24 -33.22 18.35
CA PHE A 787 -6.16 -33.49 19.29
C PHE A 787 -6.53 -33.06 20.72
N ILE A 788 -7.09 -31.86 20.89
CA ILE A 788 -7.55 -31.36 22.20
C ILE A 788 -8.70 -32.21 22.77
N LYS A 789 -9.67 -32.63 21.95
CA LYS A 789 -10.74 -33.57 22.39
C LYS A 789 -10.17 -34.92 22.84
N MET A 790 -9.17 -35.43 22.15
CA MET A 790 -8.59 -36.76 22.36
C MET A 790 -7.62 -36.80 23.55
N GLU A 791 -6.66 -35.88 23.61
CA GLU A 791 -5.57 -35.90 24.59
C GLU A 791 -5.72 -34.89 25.73
N GLY A 792 -6.52 -33.83 25.54
CA GLY A 792 -6.76 -32.77 26.52
C GLY A 792 -7.91 -33.02 27.50
N GLY A 793 -8.73 -34.06 27.27
CA GLY A 793 -9.85 -34.43 28.14
C GLY A 793 -9.43 -35.05 29.48
N GLU A 794 -10.40 -35.30 30.37
CA GLU A 794 -10.17 -35.86 31.73
C GLU A 794 -9.52 -37.25 31.73
N HIS A 795 -9.58 -37.98 30.61
CA HIS A 795 -8.95 -39.30 30.43
C HIS A 795 -7.87 -39.31 29.34
N GLY A 796 -7.51 -38.14 28.78
CA GLY A 796 -6.41 -38.00 27.83
C GLY A 796 -5.05 -38.02 28.53
N ARG A 797 -3.96 -38.21 27.78
CA ARG A 797 -2.61 -38.29 28.36
C ARG A 797 -2.02 -36.91 28.70
N LEU A 798 -2.67 -35.84 28.24
CA LEU A 798 -2.21 -34.44 28.35
C LEU A 798 -3.33 -33.53 28.90
N PRO A 799 -3.97 -33.86 30.04
CA PRO A 799 -5.22 -33.24 30.48
C PRO A 799 -5.10 -31.73 30.68
N ILE A 800 -6.07 -30.96 30.16
CA ILE A 800 -6.07 -29.50 30.29
C ILE A 800 -6.52 -29.10 31.71
N PRO A 801 -5.79 -28.21 32.40
CA PRO A 801 -6.20 -27.66 33.70
C PRO A 801 -7.58 -27.02 33.64
N GLU A 802 -8.43 -27.28 34.64
CA GLU A 802 -9.83 -26.83 34.65
C GLU A 802 -9.95 -25.30 34.54
N GLU A 803 -9.03 -24.55 35.15
CA GLU A 803 -9.00 -23.08 35.14
C GLU A 803 -8.73 -22.48 33.75
N THR A 804 -8.04 -23.19 32.85
CA THR A 804 -7.74 -22.74 31.48
C THR A 804 -8.55 -23.46 30.40
N ARG A 805 -9.27 -24.54 30.77
CA ARG A 805 -9.98 -25.46 29.86
C ARG A 805 -10.86 -24.77 28.83
N GLN A 806 -11.70 -23.83 29.25
CA GLN A 806 -12.58 -23.11 28.32
C GLN A 806 -11.79 -22.29 27.31
N ASN A 807 -10.75 -21.57 27.74
CA ASN A 807 -9.94 -20.71 26.87
C ASN A 807 -9.10 -21.50 25.87
N VAL A 808 -8.56 -22.65 26.29
CA VAL A 808 -7.83 -23.60 25.43
C VAL A 808 -8.77 -24.24 24.41
N THR A 809 -9.97 -24.65 24.84
CA THR A 809 -10.98 -25.24 23.94
C THR A 809 -11.48 -24.24 22.90
N ASN A 810 -11.72 -22.98 23.31
CA ASN A 810 -12.15 -21.91 22.40
C ASN A 810 -11.13 -21.63 21.28
N SER A 811 -9.82 -21.66 21.60
CA SER A 811 -8.75 -21.38 20.64
C SER A 811 -8.29 -22.59 19.82
N ALA A 812 -8.81 -23.79 20.09
CA ALA A 812 -8.39 -25.03 19.42
C ALA A 812 -8.94 -25.19 17.98
N HIS A 813 -10.11 -24.63 17.66
CA HIS A 813 -10.63 -24.63 16.26
C HIS A 813 -10.03 -23.48 15.44
N HIS A 814 -10.05 -22.27 16.02
CA HIS A 814 -9.55 -21.04 15.42
C HIS A 814 -9.04 -20.11 16.52
N CYS A 815 -8.07 -19.25 16.22
CA CYS A 815 -7.55 -18.33 17.23
C CYS A 815 -7.21 -16.92 16.69
N ASP A 816 -7.25 -15.94 17.59
CA ASP A 816 -6.95 -14.53 17.32
C ASP A 816 -5.59 -14.11 17.92
N LYS A 817 -4.86 -13.23 17.23
CA LYS A 817 -3.63 -12.59 17.76
C LYS A 817 -3.90 -11.44 18.73
N ARG A 818 -5.17 -11.07 18.95
CA ARG A 818 -5.58 -10.00 19.89
C ARG A 818 -5.72 -10.57 21.30
N LYS A 819 -4.95 -10.05 22.26
CA LYS A 819 -4.94 -10.50 23.66
C LYS A 819 -6.29 -10.43 24.40
N MET A 820 -7.24 -9.64 23.90
CA MET A 820 -8.58 -9.51 24.48
C MET A 820 -9.61 -10.47 23.88
N SER A 821 -9.22 -11.31 22.91
CA SER A 821 -10.12 -12.30 22.30
C SER A 821 -10.30 -13.50 23.23
N THR A 822 -11.53 -14.00 23.34
CA THR A 822 -11.88 -15.23 24.07
C THR A 822 -11.28 -16.49 23.44
N ALA A 823 -10.78 -16.38 22.20
CA ALA A 823 -10.01 -17.38 21.48
C ALA A 823 -8.58 -16.87 21.16
N TYR A 824 -7.94 -16.13 22.08
CA TYR A 824 -6.57 -15.66 21.89
C TYR A 824 -5.59 -16.84 21.72
N CYS A 825 -4.75 -16.81 20.67
CA CYS A 825 -3.81 -17.90 20.34
C CYS A 825 -2.85 -18.25 21.48
N GLY A 826 -2.47 -17.26 22.32
CA GLY A 826 -1.60 -17.53 23.47
C GLY A 826 -2.18 -18.54 24.47
N TYR A 827 -3.51 -18.72 24.55
CA TYR A 827 -4.10 -19.72 25.45
C TYR A 827 -3.76 -21.15 25.05
N ILE A 828 -3.78 -21.47 23.75
CA ILE A 828 -3.40 -22.79 23.25
C ILE A 828 -1.87 -22.94 23.24
N ASP A 829 -1.13 -21.89 22.83
CA ASP A 829 0.34 -21.87 22.84
C ASP A 829 0.93 -22.14 24.25
N ASP A 830 0.43 -21.43 25.27
CA ASP A 830 0.92 -21.54 26.66
C ASP A 830 0.60 -22.92 27.27
N TYR A 831 -0.56 -23.51 26.93
CA TYR A 831 -0.90 -24.88 27.33
C TYR A 831 0.03 -25.90 26.66
N LEU A 832 0.22 -25.83 25.34
CA LEU A 832 1.06 -26.78 24.61
C LEU A 832 2.52 -26.73 25.04
N ALA A 833 3.04 -25.53 25.33
CA ALA A 833 4.38 -25.34 25.88
C ALA A 833 4.54 -25.85 27.33
N THR A 834 3.43 -26.05 28.06
CA THR A 834 3.42 -26.62 29.42
C THR A 834 3.21 -28.14 29.40
N ALA A 835 2.38 -28.64 28.49
CA ALA A 835 2.01 -30.05 28.39
C ALA A 835 3.01 -30.90 27.56
N GLY A 836 3.71 -30.29 26.60
CA GLY A 836 4.67 -30.96 25.73
C GLY A 836 6.13 -30.68 26.09
N TYR A 837 7.04 -31.51 25.58
CA TYR A 837 8.46 -31.21 25.58
C TYR A 837 8.77 -30.12 24.55
N VAL A 838 9.34 -29.01 24.99
CA VAL A 838 9.75 -27.89 24.12
C VAL A 838 11.28 -27.94 23.92
N PRO A 839 11.77 -28.31 22.73
CA PRO A 839 13.20 -28.24 22.45
C PRO A 839 13.67 -26.78 22.32
N ASP A 840 14.78 -26.41 22.98
CA ASP A 840 15.46 -25.12 22.75
C ASP A 840 16.25 -25.19 21.43
N MET A 841 15.50 -25.18 20.32
CA MET A 841 16.05 -25.14 18.98
C MET A 841 15.59 -23.88 18.24
N SER A 842 16.49 -23.29 17.48
CA SER A 842 16.21 -22.12 16.65
C SER A 842 17.13 -22.11 15.46
N ALA A 843 16.64 -21.70 14.29
CA ALA A 843 17.43 -21.69 13.06
C ALA A 843 18.74 -20.89 13.19
N LYS A 844 18.76 -19.88 14.07
CA LYS A 844 19.91 -19.01 14.32
C LYS A 844 21.00 -19.66 15.18
N LYS A 845 20.63 -20.53 16.12
CA LYS A 845 21.57 -21.10 17.12
C LYS A 845 21.97 -22.53 16.82
N SER A 846 21.06 -23.33 16.26
CA SER A 846 21.21 -24.79 16.18
C SER A 846 20.89 -25.37 14.79
N CYS A 847 21.29 -26.63 14.62
CA CYS A 847 20.92 -27.54 13.55
C CYS A 847 20.22 -28.78 14.18
N ALA A 848 19.22 -29.35 13.51
CA ALA A 848 18.59 -30.59 13.90
C ALA A 848 19.24 -31.76 13.14
N VAL A 849 19.81 -32.73 13.86
CA VAL A 849 20.61 -33.81 13.29
C VAL A 849 19.95 -35.16 13.52
N PHE A 850 19.77 -35.92 12.44
CA PHE A 850 19.23 -37.26 12.44
C PHE A 850 20.32 -38.24 11.97
N ASP A 851 20.88 -39.01 12.90
CA ASP A 851 21.88 -40.03 12.64
C ASP A 851 21.45 -41.36 13.28
N VAL A 852 21.52 -42.46 12.53
CA VAL A 852 21.00 -43.76 12.96
C VAL A 852 21.78 -44.32 14.15
N ASP A 853 23.10 -44.13 14.20
CA ASP A 853 23.89 -44.64 15.33
C ASP A 853 23.66 -43.80 16.59
N LYS A 854 23.60 -42.46 16.50
CA LYS A 854 23.23 -41.60 17.65
C LYS A 854 21.80 -41.81 18.13
N PHE A 855 20.84 -42.05 17.21
CA PHE A 855 19.47 -42.37 17.58
C PHE A 855 19.40 -43.63 18.45
N ASN A 856 20.14 -44.68 18.06
CA ASN A 856 20.26 -45.94 18.80
C ASN A 856 21.30 -45.88 19.96
N GLY A 857 21.62 -44.69 20.48
CA GLY A 857 22.47 -44.51 21.67
C GLY A 857 23.96 -44.83 21.49
N LYS A 858 24.47 -44.90 20.26
CA LYS A 858 25.89 -45.18 19.96
C LYS A 858 26.68 -43.90 19.68
N GLU A 859 27.99 -44.08 19.47
CA GLU A 859 28.85 -43.01 18.95
C GLU A 859 28.71 -42.84 17.43
N LEU A 860 28.95 -41.61 16.96
CA LEU A 860 28.96 -41.28 15.54
C LEU A 860 30.10 -42.01 14.83
N SER A 861 29.83 -42.46 13.61
CA SER A 861 30.91 -42.81 12.69
C SER A 861 31.76 -41.56 12.40
N SER A 862 33.05 -41.72 12.09
CA SER A 862 33.91 -40.58 11.72
C SER A 862 33.37 -39.80 10.51
N ALA A 863 32.71 -40.49 9.57
CA ALA A 863 32.08 -39.86 8.42
C ALA A 863 30.80 -39.08 8.80
N SER A 864 29.99 -39.61 9.72
CA SER A 864 28.83 -38.90 10.28
C SER A 864 29.29 -37.64 11.03
N GLU A 865 30.31 -37.73 11.88
CA GLU A 865 30.85 -36.58 12.63
C GLU A 865 31.42 -35.49 11.71
N GLU A 866 32.16 -35.86 10.65
CA GLU A 866 32.64 -34.91 9.64
C GLU A 866 31.47 -34.25 8.88
N SER A 867 30.47 -35.03 8.48
CA SER A 867 29.26 -34.55 7.81
C SER A 867 28.47 -33.57 8.68
N VAL A 868 28.26 -33.89 9.95
CA VAL A 868 27.57 -33.02 10.93
C VAL A 868 28.38 -31.75 11.22
N ALA A 869 29.70 -31.87 11.40
CA ALA A 869 30.57 -30.71 11.60
C ALA A 869 30.50 -29.75 10.40
N LYS A 870 30.50 -30.29 9.18
CA LYS A 870 30.38 -29.50 7.95
C LYS A 870 29.00 -28.83 7.82
N PHE A 871 27.91 -29.52 8.15
CA PHE A 871 26.55 -28.98 8.04
C PHE A 871 26.26 -27.92 9.10
N CYS A 872 26.61 -28.20 10.36
CA CYS A 872 26.25 -27.33 11.47
C CYS A 872 27.18 -26.13 11.60
N GLY A 873 28.44 -26.25 11.18
CA GLY A 873 29.45 -25.21 11.38
C GLY A 873 29.61 -24.89 12.88
N ASP A 874 29.50 -23.60 13.22
CA ASP A 874 29.52 -23.10 14.59
C ASP A 874 28.18 -23.26 15.35
N ARG A 875 27.13 -23.81 14.71
CA ARG A 875 25.80 -23.99 15.32
C ARG A 875 25.78 -25.18 16.28
N GLU A 876 24.94 -25.05 17.31
CA GLU A 876 24.69 -26.11 18.28
C GLU A 876 24.02 -27.32 17.63
N ARG A 877 24.54 -28.52 17.93
CA ARG A 877 24.14 -29.77 17.29
C ARG A 877 23.03 -30.44 18.11
N TYR A 878 21.79 -30.27 17.67
CA TYR A 878 20.63 -30.87 18.31
C TYR A 878 20.34 -32.24 17.69
N TYR A 879 20.88 -33.30 18.28
CA TYR A 879 20.65 -34.68 17.80
C TYR A 879 19.26 -35.18 18.22
N PHE A 880 18.53 -35.78 17.28
CA PHE A 880 17.30 -36.50 17.60
C PHE A 880 17.62 -37.92 18.09
N THR A 881 17.20 -38.26 19.31
CA THR A 881 17.55 -39.52 20.00
C THR A 881 16.30 -40.34 20.35
N GLU A 882 16.49 -41.61 20.70
CA GLU A 882 15.41 -42.46 21.24
C GLU A 882 14.78 -41.86 22.51
N GLU A 883 15.57 -41.21 23.38
CA GLU A 883 15.07 -40.48 24.56
C GLU A 883 14.10 -39.34 24.18
N LEU A 884 14.46 -38.53 23.17
CA LEU A 884 13.56 -37.50 22.65
C LEU A 884 12.30 -38.12 22.04
N GLN A 885 12.44 -39.27 21.40
CA GLN A 885 11.34 -39.97 20.76
C GLN A 885 10.31 -40.53 21.74
N GLU A 886 10.66 -40.76 23.00
CA GLU A 886 9.70 -41.25 24.00
C GLU A 886 8.67 -40.19 24.45
N ASN A 887 8.95 -38.89 24.28
CA ASN A 887 8.02 -37.83 24.67
C ASN A 887 6.66 -37.96 23.96
N THR A 888 5.55 -38.04 24.70
CA THR A 888 4.19 -38.15 24.13
C THR A 888 3.88 -36.98 23.19
N LEU A 889 4.24 -35.76 23.58
CA LEU A 889 4.10 -34.54 22.80
C LEU A 889 5.44 -33.81 22.71
N ILE A 890 5.82 -33.42 21.49
CA ILE A 890 6.84 -32.39 21.24
C ILE A 890 6.13 -31.14 20.75
N HIS A 891 6.51 -29.97 21.28
CA HIS A 891 5.94 -28.68 20.91
C HIS A 891 7.00 -27.71 20.39
N ILE A 892 6.93 -27.34 19.10
CA ILE A 892 7.89 -26.45 18.45
C ILE A 892 7.38 -25.00 18.48
N ASN A 893 7.97 -24.16 19.34
CA ASN A 893 7.47 -22.80 19.57
C ASN A 893 8.03 -21.75 18.59
N ALA A 894 7.90 -22.01 17.28
CA ALA A 894 8.47 -21.16 16.22
C ALA A 894 7.88 -19.74 16.13
N GLY A 895 6.71 -19.50 16.74
CA GLY A 895 6.10 -18.18 16.88
C GLY A 895 6.79 -17.26 17.89
N GLN A 896 7.67 -17.77 18.76
CA GLN A 896 8.51 -16.94 19.63
C GLN A 896 9.76 -16.42 18.90
N LYS A 897 10.04 -15.12 19.04
CA LYS A 897 11.09 -14.40 18.28
C LYS A 897 12.47 -15.07 18.31
N GLU A 898 12.87 -15.62 19.45
CA GLU A 898 14.19 -16.23 19.64
C GLU A 898 14.24 -17.72 19.28
N LEU A 899 13.08 -18.36 19.03
CA LEU A 899 12.92 -19.77 18.65
C LEU A 899 12.45 -19.96 17.19
N ARG A 900 12.41 -18.87 16.40
CA ARG A 900 11.94 -18.90 15.01
C ARG A 900 12.77 -19.85 14.15
N LEU A 901 12.07 -20.66 13.37
CA LEU A 901 12.65 -21.54 12.35
C LEU A 901 12.69 -20.84 10.98
N LEU A 902 13.22 -19.61 10.95
CA LEU A 902 13.31 -18.77 9.74
C LEU A 902 14.55 -19.11 8.90
N THR A 903 14.56 -20.31 8.30
CA THR A 903 15.61 -20.79 7.39
C THR A 903 15.03 -21.86 6.47
N HIS A 904 15.73 -22.28 5.41
CA HIS A 904 15.25 -23.40 4.60
C HIS A 904 15.41 -24.73 5.32
N PHE A 905 14.55 -25.70 5.00
CA PHE A 905 14.53 -26.97 5.73
C PHE A 905 15.84 -27.74 5.64
N TYR A 906 16.46 -27.76 4.46
CA TYR A 906 17.73 -28.41 4.18
C TYR A 906 18.95 -27.64 4.75
N ASP A 907 18.75 -26.45 5.32
CA ASP A 907 19.78 -25.70 6.04
C ASP A 907 19.67 -25.93 7.57
N PHE A 908 18.56 -26.53 8.04
CA PHE A 908 18.30 -26.78 9.46
C PHE A 908 18.30 -28.26 9.83
N VAL A 909 17.62 -29.09 9.05
CA VAL A 909 17.53 -30.53 9.26
C VAL A 909 18.61 -31.23 8.42
N HIS A 910 19.41 -32.06 9.07
CA HIS A 910 20.46 -32.86 8.43
C HIS A 910 20.27 -34.33 8.74
N PHE A 911 20.18 -35.17 7.70
CA PHE A 911 20.28 -36.62 7.85
C PHE A 911 21.68 -37.07 7.43
N THR A 912 22.38 -37.81 8.30
CA THR A 912 23.78 -38.21 8.02
C THR A 912 23.89 -39.27 6.92
N ASP A 913 22.83 -40.03 6.67
CA ASP A 913 22.66 -40.89 5.49
C ASP A 913 22.09 -40.06 4.32
N PRO A 914 22.85 -39.85 3.23
CA PRO A 914 22.41 -39.05 2.09
C PRO A 914 21.16 -39.58 1.38
N ALA A 915 20.89 -40.89 1.45
CA ALA A 915 19.69 -41.48 0.84
C ALA A 915 18.43 -41.11 1.63
N ILE A 916 18.55 -40.95 2.95
CA ILE A 916 17.48 -40.45 3.83
C ILE A 916 17.31 -38.95 3.67
N ASP A 917 18.42 -38.20 3.63
CA ASP A 917 18.43 -36.75 3.44
C ASP A 917 17.72 -36.34 2.13
N ASN A 918 18.11 -36.98 1.04
CA ASN A 918 17.51 -36.78 -0.26
C ASN A 918 16.06 -37.27 -0.31
N TYR A 919 15.67 -38.31 0.43
CA TYR A 919 14.26 -38.70 0.56
C TYR A 919 13.42 -37.56 1.14
N TYR A 920 13.87 -36.90 2.22
CA TYR A 920 13.08 -35.79 2.79
C TYR A 920 13.08 -34.52 1.93
N LYS A 921 14.12 -34.27 1.14
CA LYS A 921 14.10 -33.24 0.08
C LYS A 921 13.06 -33.56 -0.99
N ARG A 922 12.97 -34.83 -1.42
CA ARG A 922 11.92 -35.30 -2.34
C ARG A 922 10.53 -35.32 -1.71
N PHE A 923 10.39 -35.58 -0.41
CA PHE A 923 9.10 -35.48 0.29
C PHE A 923 8.53 -34.06 0.22
N ILE A 924 9.35 -33.03 0.47
CA ILE A 924 8.91 -31.63 0.30
C ILE A 924 8.53 -31.34 -1.16
N ARG A 925 9.36 -31.79 -2.12
CA ARG A 925 9.07 -31.64 -3.56
C ARG A 925 7.74 -32.29 -3.93
N ASP A 926 7.58 -33.57 -3.60
CA ASP A 926 6.54 -34.41 -4.19
C ASP A 926 5.19 -34.33 -3.47
N PHE A 927 5.13 -33.77 -2.25
CA PHE A 927 3.89 -33.70 -1.47
C PHE A 927 3.50 -32.31 -0.97
N LEU A 928 4.41 -31.33 -0.87
CA LEU A 928 4.10 -29.98 -0.37
C LEU A 928 4.05 -28.94 -1.50
N HIS A 929 3.35 -29.31 -2.57
CA HIS A 929 2.91 -28.40 -3.63
C HIS A 929 1.52 -27.82 -3.30
N TYR A 930 1.24 -26.61 -3.78
CA TYR A 930 -0.08 -26.00 -3.65
C TYR A 930 -1.21 -26.81 -4.30
N ASN A 931 -2.45 -26.55 -3.86
CA ASN A 931 -3.67 -27.12 -4.42
C ASN A 931 -3.80 -26.89 -5.94
N ASP A 932 -4.34 -27.88 -6.67
CA ASP A 932 -4.44 -27.88 -8.14
C ASP A 932 -5.09 -26.63 -8.75
N GLN A 933 -6.07 -26.02 -8.09
CA GLN A 933 -6.68 -24.75 -8.55
C GLN A 933 -5.63 -23.63 -8.74
N ILE A 934 -4.62 -23.57 -7.87
CA ILE A 934 -3.53 -22.57 -7.90
C ILE A 934 -2.59 -22.87 -9.07
N TYR A 935 -2.30 -24.14 -9.33
CA TYR A 935 -1.49 -24.58 -10.47
C TYR A 935 -2.23 -24.47 -11.81
N CYS A 936 -3.54 -24.72 -11.85
CA CYS A 936 -4.37 -24.59 -13.04
C CYS A 936 -4.41 -23.13 -13.51
N ALA A 937 -4.67 -22.18 -12.61
CA ALA A 937 -4.63 -20.75 -12.91
C ALA A 937 -3.23 -20.29 -13.37
N ALA A 938 -2.18 -20.68 -12.65
CA ALA A 938 -0.80 -20.36 -13.06
C ALA A 938 -0.42 -20.99 -14.41
N GLY A 939 -0.84 -22.24 -14.66
CA GLY A 939 -0.61 -22.99 -15.88
C GLY A 939 -1.27 -22.33 -17.09
N LYS A 940 -2.54 -21.92 -16.98
CA LYS A 940 -3.24 -21.13 -18.00
C LYS A 940 -2.43 -19.89 -18.41
N ILE A 941 -1.93 -19.14 -17.42
CA ILE A 941 -1.16 -17.91 -17.65
C ILE A 941 0.18 -18.21 -18.30
N VAL A 942 0.90 -19.24 -17.84
CA VAL A 942 2.14 -19.71 -18.49
C VAL A 942 1.90 -20.10 -19.95
N LYS A 943 0.77 -20.77 -20.26
CA LYS A 943 0.43 -21.12 -21.65
C LYS A 943 0.04 -19.91 -22.50
N ALA A 944 -0.65 -18.92 -21.94
CA ALA A 944 -0.94 -17.66 -22.65
C ALA A 944 0.35 -16.88 -22.96
N LEU A 945 1.25 -16.73 -21.97
CA LEU A 945 2.59 -16.15 -22.15
C LEU A 945 3.39 -16.91 -23.22
N GLN A 946 3.37 -18.24 -23.20
CA GLN A 946 4.08 -19.08 -24.18
C GLN A 946 3.47 -18.99 -25.59
N LYS A 947 2.15 -18.85 -25.72
CA LYS A 947 1.48 -18.62 -27.00
C LYS A 947 1.90 -17.28 -27.59
N GLU A 948 1.78 -16.21 -26.82
CA GLU A 948 2.16 -14.86 -27.23
C GLU A 948 3.65 -14.78 -27.60
N ALA A 949 4.51 -15.43 -26.82
CA ALA A 949 5.93 -15.57 -27.08
C ALA A 949 6.24 -16.31 -28.40
N THR A 950 5.52 -17.40 -28.68
CA THR A 950 5.68 -18.18 -29.91
C THR A 950 5.29 -17.35 -31.13
N ASP A 951 4.22 -16.57 -31.04
CA ASP A 951 3.79 -15.63 -32.10
C ASP A 951 4.85 -14.54 -32.37
N ARG A 952 5.59 -14.14 -31.32
CA ARG A 952 6.75 -13.23 -31.40
C ARG A 952 8.07 -13.91 -31.84
N GLY A 953 8.06 -15.23 -32.07
CA GLY A 953 9.21 -16.00 -32.57
C GLY A 953 10.12 -16.60 -31.49
N PHE A 954 9.74 -16.55 -30.21
CA PHE A 954 10.47 -17.20 -29.11
C PHE A 954 10.07 -18.66 -28.96
N SER A 955 11.02 -19.52 -28.61
CA SER A 955 10.76 -20.95 -28.38
C SER A 955 10.51 -21.27 -26.90
N VAL A 956 9.49 -22.10 -26.66
CA VAL A 956 9.34 -22.88 -25.42
C VAL A 956 10.35 -24.03 -25.43
N ASP A 957 11.00 -24.30 -24.30
CA ASP A 957 11.98 -25.38 -24.18
C ASP A 957 11.36 -26.79 -24.04
N GLU A 958 12.21 -27.82 -24.06
CA GLU A 958 11.78 -29.22 -23.94
C GLU A 958 11.18 -29.57 -22.57
N GLU A 959 11.36 -28.75 -21.54
CA GLU A 959 10.74 -28.91 -20.22
C GLU A 959 9.48 -28.03 -20.06
N GLY A 960 9.04 -27.34 -21.11
CA GLY A 960 7.84 -26.49 -21.08
C GLY A 960 8.05 -25.16 -20.35
N ALA A 961 9.29 -24.68 -20.26
CA ALA A 961 9.66 -23.36 -19.75
C ALA A 961 10.03 -22.39 -20.90
N GLY A 962 10.28 -21.14 -20.58
CA GLY A 962 10.70 -20.13 -21.56
C GLY A 962 9.56 -19.61 -22.42
N GLY A 963 9.92 -19.04 -23.58
CA GLY A 963 9.09 -18.10 -24.34
C GLY A 963 9.08 -16.68 -23.76
N PHE A 964 9.04 -16.56 -22.43
CA PHE A 964 9.14 -15.30 -21.68
C PHE A 964 10.26 -15.39 -20.64
N SER A 965 10.71 -14.26 -20.12
CA SER A 965 11.54 -14.18 -18.90
C SER A 965 10.73 -13.54 -17.76
N ALA A 966 11.21 -13.65 -16.52
CA ALA A 966 10.45 -13.18 -15.35
C ALA A 966 11.28 -12.35 -14.37
N MET A 967 10.63 -11.41 -13.68
CA MET A 967 11.18 -10.75 -12.50
C MET A 967 10.24 -10.90 -11.30
N HIS A 968 10.83 -10.95 -10.10
CA HIS A 968 10.09 -10.75 -8.86
C HIS A 968 10.61 -9.53 -8.10
N ILE A 969 9.79 -8.47 -8.10
CA ILE A 969 10.13 -7.13 -7.66
C ILE A 969 9.37 -6.82 -6.36
N ARG A 970 10.08 -6.82 -5.23
CA ARG A 970 9.52 -6.66 -3.87
C ARG A 970 9.84 -5.28 -3.30
N ARG A 971 8.88 -4.37 -3.29
CA ARG A 971 9.04 -2.95 -2.90
C ARG A 971 8.35 -2.54 -1.61
N GLY A 972 7.30 -3.23 -1.15
CA GLY A 972 6.45 -2.84 -0.01
C GLY A 972 7.14 -2.81 1.35
N GLU A 973 6.72 -3.62 2.33
CA GLU A 973 7.32 -3.62 3.69
C GLU A 973 8.68 -4.35 3.78
N LEU A 974 9.45 -4.42 2.70
CA LEU A 974 10.79 -5.03 2.73
C LEU A 974 11.73 -4.17 3.61
N GLN A 975 12.21 -4.75 4.71
CA GLN A 975 13.07 -4.07 5.69
C GLN A 975 14.44 -3.64 5.12
N TYR A 976 14.91 -4.32 4.07
CA TYR A 976 16.22 -4.12 3.45
C TYR A 976 16.16 -3.01 2.38
N GLN A 977 16.21 -1.74 2.79
CA GLN A 977 16.10 -0.61 1.85
C GLN A 977 17.16 -0.62 0.72
N LYS A 978 18.34 -1.23 0.95
CA LYS A 978 19.44 -1.30 -0.04
C LYS A 978 19.13 -2.10 -1.31
N VAL A 979 18.10 -2.96 -1.31
CA VAL A 979 17.67 -3.73 -2.48
C VAL A 979 16.41 -3.16 -3.14
N LYS A 980 15.83 -2.08 -2.58
CA LYS A 980 14.70 -1.35 -3.18
C LYS A 980 15.20 -0.30 -4.18
N ILE A 981 15.85 -0.77 -5.22
CA ILE A 981 16.39 0.09 -6.28
C ILE A 981 15.27 0.59 -7.22
N PRO A 982 15.44 1.72 -7.95
CA PRO A 982 14.48 2.23 -8.95
C PRO A 982 14.28 1.29 -10.15
N ALA A 983 13.24 1.50 -10.95
CA ALA A 983 12.90 0.64 -12.09
C ALA A 983 13.94 0.72 -13.21
N ILE A 984 14.39 1.94 -13.55
CA ILE A 984 15.54 2.09 -14.45
C ILE A 984 16.80 1.38 -13.92
N GLU A 985 17.04 1.31 -12.60
CA GLU A 985 18.18 0.57 -12.05
C GLU A 985 17.96 -0.96 -12.12
N TRP A 986 16.72 -1.43 -11.95
CA TRP A 986 16.36 -2.83 -12.22
C TRP A 986 16.68 -3.22 -13.67
N TYR A 987 16.27 -2.40 -14.64
CA TYR A 987 16.60 -2.61 -16.06
C TYR A 987 18.10 -2.52 -16.31
N GLU A 988 18.78 -1.44 -15.93
CA GLU A 988 20.22 -1.24 -16.17
C GLU A 988 21.08 -2.36 -15.59
N ASN A 989 20.71 -2.91 -14.44
CA ASN A 989 21.41 -4.01 -13.80
C ASN A 989 21.15 -5.38 -14.45
N THR A 990 20.15 -5.52 -15.33
CA THR A 990 19.66 -6.81 -15.86
C THR A 990 19.52 -6.88 -17.38
N LYS A 991 19.60 -5.76 -18.11
CA LYS A 991 19.41 -5.67 -19.58
C LYS A 991 20.35 -6.54 -20.42
N ASP A 992 21.44 -7.03 -19.84
CA ASP A 992 22.36 -8.00 -20.44
C ASP A 992 21.83 -9.44 -20.46
N LEU A 993 20.69 -9.70 -19.80
CA LEU A 993 20.06 -11.02 -19.67
C LEU A 993 18.89 -11.25 -20.64
N TRP A 994 18.30 -10.16 -21.14
CA TRP A 994 17.03 -10.16 -21.86
C TRP A 994 17.22 -10.22 -23.37
N GLU A 995 16.38 -10.98 -24.05
CA GLU A 995 16.37 -11.01 -25.51
C GLU A 995 15.51 -9.85 -26.06
N PRO A 996 15.89 -9.21 -27.18
CA PRO A 996 15.12 -8.10 -27.73
C PRO A 996 13.68 -8.53 -28.09
N ASN A 997 12.69 -7.77 -27.64
CA ASN A 997 11.25 -8.05 -27.75
C ASN A 997 10.73 -9.24 -26.92
N GLU A 998 11.54 -9.81 -26.02
CA GLU A 998 11.12 -10.87 -25.10
C GLU A 998 10.06 -10.37 -24.11
N ILE A 999 9.04 -11.20 -23.86
CA ILE A 999 8.01 -10.91 -22.86
C ILE A 999 8.62 -11.02 -21.46
N MET A 1000 8.31 -10.04 -20.60
CA MET A 1000 8.79 -9.97 -19.23
C MET A 1000 7.62 -10.06 -18.23
N TYR A 1001 7.44 -11.22 -17.60
CA TYR A 1001 6.45 -11.39 -16.54
C TYR A 1001 6.95 -10.78 -15.22
N ILE A 1002 6.14 -9.94 -14.58
CA ILE A 1002 6.48 -9.23 -13.36
C ILE A 1002 5.57 -9.68 -12.21
N ALA A 1003 6.12 -10.51 -11.31
CA ALA A 1003 5.53 -10.77 -10.00
C ALA A 1003 5.91 -9.62 -9.05
N THR A 1004 4.93 -8.93 -8.46
CA THR A 1004 5.25 -7.74 -7.64
C THR A 1004 4.20 -7.40 -6.58
N ASP A 1005 4.65 -6.77 -5.48
CA ASP A 1005 3.78 -6.07 -4.53
C ASP A 1005 3.69 -4.55 -4.79
N GLU A 1006 4.30 -4.07 -5.88
CA GLU A 1006 4.19 -2.68 -6.33
C GLU A 1006 2.85 -2.46 -7.05
N ARG A 1007 1.98 -1.64 -6.46
CA ARG A 1007 0.66 -1.31 -7.01
C ARG A 1007 0.66 -0.04 -7.88
N ASN A 1008 1.77 0.67 -7.94
CA ASN A 1008 1.96 1.74 -8.91
C ASN A 1008 2.47 1.18 -10.25
N ALA A 1009 1.55 0.96 -11.21
CA ALA A 1009 1.90 0.62 -12.59
C ALA A 1009 2.93 1.59 -13.19
N THR A 1010 2.83 2.90 -12.91
CA THR A 1010 3.75 3.92 -13.45
C THR A 1010 5.17 3.82 -12.88
N TRP A 1011 5.42 2.96 -11.90
CA TRP A 1011 6.79 2.67 -11.48
C TRP A 1011 7.53 1.84 -12.54
N PHE A 1012 6.80 1.07 -13.35
CA PHE A 1012 7.37 0.20 -14.38
C PHE A 1012 7.61 0.90 -15.72
N ASP A 1013 7.21 2.17 -15.88
CA ASP A 1013 7.31 2.91 -17.14
C ASP A 1013 8.76 2.92 -17.69
N ASP A 1014 9.76 3.22 -16.85
CA ASP A 1014 11.20 3.13 -17.16
C ASP A 1014 11.62 1.76 -17.77
N MET A 1015 10.94 0.68 -17.36
CA MET A 1015 11.20 -0.67 -17.85
C MET A 1015 10.36 -0.98 -19.09
N ALA A 1016 9.13 -0.46 -19.18
CA ALA A 1016 8.23 -0.62 -20.32
C ALA A 1016 8.74 0.10 -21.59
N GLU A 1017 9.56 1.14 -21.45
CA GLU A 1017 10.32 1.74 -22.57
C GLU A 1017 11.28 0.75 -23.26
N HIS A 1018 11.59 -0.38 -22.63
CA HIS A 1018 12.65 -1.30 -23.04
C HIS A 1018 12.25 -2.78 -23.06
N LEU A 1019 11.16 -3.15 -22.38
CA LEU A 1019 10.73 -4.54 -22.15
C LEU A 1019 9.20 -4.66 -22.31
N GLU A 1020 8.75 -5.78 -22.86
CA GLU A 1020 7.33 -6.09 -23.05
C GLU A 1020 6.74 -6.68 -21.77
N LEU A 1021 6.28 -5.81 -20.86
CA LEU A 1021 5.86 -6.21 -19.52
C LEU A 1021 4.50 -6.92 -19.49
N ARG A 1022 4.37 -7.90 -18.59
CA ARG A 1022 3.12 -8.61 -18.25
C ARG A 1022 3.00 -8.78 -16.75
N PHE A 1023 1.79 -8.70 -16.21
CA PHE A 1023 1.48 -8.82 -14.79
C PHE A 1023 0.37 -9.86 -14.58
N LEU A 1024 0.16 -10.29 -13.32
CA LEU A 1024 -0.94 -11.20 -12.97
C LEU A 1024 -2.31 -10.62 -13.37
N ASP A 1025 -2.51 -9.33 -13.13
CA ASP A 1025 -3.75 -8.60 -13.39
C ASP A 1025 -4.14 -8.61 -14.89
N ASP A 1026 -3.18 -8.76 -15.81
CA ASP A 1026 -3.45 -8.83 -17.26
C ASP A 1026 -4.21 -10.11 -17.66
N TYR A 1027 -4.24 -11.12 -16.79
CA TYR A 1027 -4.87 -12.42 -17.02
C TYR A 1027 -6.08 -12.68 -16.09
N PHE A 1028 -6.57 -11.65 -15.39
CA PHE A 1028 -7.58 -11.80 -14.34
C PHE A 1028 -8.83 -12.56 -14.80
N GLU A 1029 -9.42 -12.15 -15.93
CA GLU A 1029 -10.56 -12.84 -16.55
C GLU A 1029 -10.14 -14.19 -17.17
N PHE A 1030 -9.01 -14.20 -17.90
CA PHE A 1030 -8.55 -15.36 -18.67
C PHE A 1030 -8.30 -16.59 -17.79
N ALA A 1031 -7.70 -16.39 -16.63
CA ALA A 1031 -7.40 -17.43 -15.65
C ALA A 1031 -8.48 -17.59 -14.57
N GLN A 1032 -9.64 -16.92 -14.71
CA GLN A 1032 -10.78 -16.97 -13.79
C GLN A 1032 -10.41 -16.55 -12.35
N LEU A 1033 -9.47 -15.61 -12.19
CA LEU A 1033 -8.93 -15.19 -10.89
C LEU A 1033 -9.99 -14.55 -9.98
N GLY A 1034 -11.05 -13.97 -10.55
CA GLY A 1034 -12.19 -13.40 -9.82
C GLY A 1034 -13.06 -14.44 -9.08
N GLU A 1035 -13.00 -15.71 -9.46
CA GLU A 1035 -13.67 -16.82 -8.76
C GLU A 1035 -12.79 -17.43 -7.65
N MET A 1036 -11.50 -17.11 -7.66
CA MET A 1036 -10.52 -17.67 -6.73
C MET A 1036 -10.40 -16.86 -5.44
N ASP A 1037 -9.82 -17.50 -4.42
CA ASP A 1037 -9.43 -16.79 -3.21
C ASP A 1037 -8.28 -15.80 -3.51
N PRO A 1038 -8.44 -14.48 -3.28
CA PRO A 1038 -7.43 -13.48 -3.64
C PRO A 1038 -6.13 -13.64 -2.83
N ASN A 1039 -6.13 -14.42 -1.75
CA ASN A 1039 -4.92 -14.75 -1.02
C ASN A 1039 -4.03 -15.77 -1.75
N TYR A 1040 -4.54 -16.45 -2.80
CA TYR A 1040 -3.76 -17.37 -3.64
C TYR A 1040 -2.90 -16.66 -4.70
N PHE A 1041 -3.16 -15.38 -4.99
CA PHE A 1041 -2.52 -14.66 -6.10
C PHE A 1041 -0.98 -14.63 -6.00
N GLY A 1042 -0.42 -14.48 -4.80
CA GLY A 1042 1.03 -14.57 -4.59
C GLY A 1042 1.62 -15.97 -4.84
N MET A 1043 0.84 -17.03 -4.68
CA MET A 1043 1.25 -18.40 -4.99
C MET A 1043 1.23 -18.64 -6.50
N ILE A 1044 0.20 -18.12 -7.19
CA ILE A 1044 0.07 -18.12 -8.65
C ILE A 1044 1.27 -17.38 -9.28
N ASP A 1045 1.59 -16.17 -8.80
CA ASP A 1045 2.78 -15.39 -9.21
C ASP A 1045 4.08 -16.18 -9.07
N THR A 1046 4.25 -16.92 -7.95
CA THR A 1046 5.44 -17.72 -7.69
C THR A 1046 5.61 -18.80 -8.77
N ILE A 1047 4.52 -19.49 -9.13
CA ILE A 1047 4.54 -20.57 -10.13
C ILE A 1047 4.84 -19.98 -11.52
N ILE A 1048 4.15 -18.92 -11.94
CA ILE A 1048 4.36 -18.29 -13.26
C ILE A 1048 5.81 -17.81 -13.41
N ALA A 1049 6.31 -17.04 -12.44
CA ALA A 1049 7.69 -16.53 -12.46
C ALA A 1049 8.76 -17.64 -12.47
N SER A 1050 8.44 -18.84 -11.97
CA SER A 1050 9.35 -19.98 -12.01
C SER A 1050 9.51 -20.60 -13.41
N ARG A 1051 8.61 -20.30 -14.37
CA ARG A 1051 8.64 -20.88 -15.73
C ARG A 1051 9.28 -20.00 -16.80
N GLY A 1052 9.65 -18.75 -16.48
CA GLY A 1052 10.40 -17.90 -17.42
C GLY A 1052 11.78 -18.47 -17.75
N ARG A 1053 12.32 -18.20 -18.94
CA ARG A 1053 13.65 -18.61 -19.42
C ARG A 1053 14.72 -18.17 -18.42
N ALA A 1054 14.93 -16.86 -18.29
CA ALA A 1054 15.72 -16.25 -17.23
C ALA A 1054 14.80 -15.66 -16.14
N PHE A 1055 15.30 -15.62 -14.91
CA PHE A 1055 14.60 -15.03 -13.77
C PHE A 1055 15.50 -14.04 -13.00
N VAL A 1056 14.97 -12.87 -12.62
CA VAL A 1056 15.61 -11.96 -11.66
C VAL A 1056 14.74 -11.73 -10.43
N GLY A 1057 15.20 -12.18 -9.27
CA GLY A 1057 14.51 -11.97 -7.99
C GLY A 1057 15.09 -10.83 -7.15
N THR A 1058 14.27 -10.23 -6.30
CA THR A 1058 14.74 -9.30 -5.25
C THR A 1058 15.52 -10.08 -4.17
N PHE A 1059 16.79 -9.72 -3.95
CA PHE A 1059 17.63 -10.30 -2.88
C PHE A 1059 17.04 -9.99 -1.48
N PHE A 1060 17.25 -10.86 -0.50
CA PHE A 1060 16.58 -10.87 0.82
C PHE A 1060 15.07 -11.18 0.84
N SER A 1061 14.42 -11.47 -0.30
CA SER A 1061 13.02 -11.90 -0.28
C SER A 1061 12.89 -13.42 -0.32
N THR A 1062 12.24 -14.00 0.70
CA THR A 1062 11.89 -15.43 0.78
C THR A 1062 10.90 -15.86 -0.30
N PHE A 1063 10.19 -14.91 -0.92
CA PHE A 1063 9.39 -15.12 -2.12
C PHE A 1063 10.27 -15.36 -3.37
N SER A 1064 11.31 -14.53 -3.58
CA SER A 1064 12.30 -14.77 -4.63
C SER A 1064 13.02 -16.11 -4.45
N GLY A 1065 13.30 -16.46 -3.19
CA GLY A 1065 13.93 -17.73 -2.86
C GLY A 1065 13.07 -18.91 -3.32
N TYR A 1066 11.78 -18.91 -2.97
CA TYR A 1066 10.89 -19.99 -3.35
C TYR A 1066 10.74 -20.15 -4.88
N ILE A 1067 10.69 -19.05 -5.63
CA ILE A 1067 10.73 -19.11 -7.11
C ILE A 1067 11.97 -19.86 -7.60
N ASN A 1068 13.16 -19.57 -7.05
CA ASN A 1068 14.38 -20.28 -7.40
C ASN A 1068 14.33 -21.78 -7.03
N ARG A 1069 13.68 -22.16 -5.92
CA ARG A 1069 13.44 -23.57 -5.59
C ARG A 1069 12.56 -24.26 -6.64
N LEU A 1070 11.47 -23.62 -7.06
CA LEU A 1070 10.58 -24.16 -8.08
C LEU A 1070 11.31 -24.33 -9.42
N ARG A 1071 12.08 -23.32 -9.85
CA ARG A 1071 12.99 -23.41 -11.02
C ARG A 1071 13.90 -24.63 -10.94
N GLY A 1072 14.52 -24.83 -9.78
CA GLY A 1072 15.36 -25.98 -9.47
C GLY A 1072 14.63 -27.33 -9.58
N TYR A 1073 13.42 -27.45 -9.03
CA TYR A 1073 12.59 -28.65 -9.16
C TYR A 1073 12.10 -28.92 -10.59
N HIS A 1074 11.91 -27.88 -11.40
CA HIS A 1074 11.70 -28.01 -12.86
C HIS A 1074 12.96 -28.43 -13.62
N GLY A 1075 14.12 -28.57 -12.96
CA GLY A 1075 15.39 -28.93 -13.59
C GLY A 1075 16.10 -27.78 -14.30
N MET A 1076 15.64 -26.53 -14.13
CA MET A 1076 16.23 -25.35 -14.76
C MET A 1076 17.59 -25.01 -14.16
N SER A 1077 18.45 -24.35 -14.93
CA SER A 1077 19.78 -23.99 -14.46
C SER A 1077 19.74 -22.88 -13.40
N MET A 1078 20.54 -23.04 -12.36
CA MET A 1078 20.82 -21.97 -11.39
C MET A 1078 21.53 -20.77 -12.04
N MET A 1079 22.18 -20.98 -13.20
CA MET A 1079 22.83 -19.94 -14.01
C MET A 1079 21.83 -19.04 -14.79
N ASP A 1080 20.57 -19.46 -14.86
CA ASP A 1080 19.47 -18.68 -15.44
C ASP A 1080 18.68 -17.92 -14.34
N SER A 1081 19.24 -17.83 -13.13
CA SER A 1081 18.57 -17.27 -11.95
C SER A 1081 19.46 -16.19 -11.31
N TRP A 1082 18.95 -14.97 -11.22
CA TRP A 1082 19.75 -13.77 -10.97
C TRP A 1082 19.11 -12.88 -9.89
N HIS A 1083 19.85 -11.85 -9.48
CA HIS A 1083 19.34 -10.77 -8.63
C HIS A 1083 19.61 -9.40 -9.24
N SER A 1084 18.69 -8.45 -9.05
CA SER A 1084 18.81 -7.08 -9.57
C SER A 1084 19.80 -6.22 -8.79
N TRP A 1085 20.12 -6.59 -7.55
CA TRP A 1085 21.09 -5.89 -6.72
C TRP A 1085 22.51 -6.32 -7.08
N LEU A 1086 23.24 -5.48 -7.83
CA LEU A 1086 24.58 -5.78 -8.39
C LEU A 1086 25.55 -6.51 -7.44
N PRO A 1087 25.71 -6.13 -6.14
CA PRO A 1087 26.63 -6.82 -5.22
C PRO A 1087 26.33 -8.31 -4.99
N ARG A 1088 25.15 -8.78 -5.40
CA ARG A 1088 24.70 -10.18 -5.31
C ARG A 1088 24.04 -10.67 -6.61
N LYS A 1089 24.27 -10.00 -7.75
CA LYS A 1089 23.58 -10.29 -9.03
C LYS A 1089 23.68 -11.76 -9.44
N THR A 1090 24.87 -12.33 -9.36
CA THR A 1090 25.17 -13.73 -9.71
C THR A 1090 25.10 -14.68 -8.51
N LYS A 1091 24.48 -14.31 -7.38
CA LYS A 1091 24.68 -15.10 -6.14
C LYS A 1091 24.12 -16.53 -6.21
N MET A 1092 23.11 -16.76 -7.05
CA MET A 1092 22.58 -18.09 -7.35
C MET A 1092 23.50 -18.94 -8.24
N HIS A 1093 24.58 -18.38 -8.80
CA HIS A 1093 25.50 -19.08 -9.70
C HIS A 1093 26.65 -19.78 -8.95
N GLU A 1094 26.65 -19.70 -7.62
CA GLU A 1094 27.67 -20.26 -6.73
C GLU A 1094 27.01 -21.29 -5.81
N TRP A 1095 27.50 -22.53 -5.82
CA TRP A 1095 27.03 -23.55 -4.89
C TRP A 1095 27.93 -23.61 -3.65
N GLU A 1096 27.64 -22.79 -2.65
CA GLU A 1096 28.35 -22.81 -1.36
C GLU A 1096 27.76 -23.87 -0.43
N ASP A 1097 28.50 -24.21 0.63
CA ASP A 1097 27.98 -25.04 1.72
C ASP A 1097 27.30 -24.13 2.74
N VAL A 1098 26.16 -24.58 3.30
CA VAL A 1098 25.34 -23.76 4.19
C VAL A 1098 25.56 -24.17 5.65
N ASP A 1099 26.69 -23.72 6.18
CA ASP A 1099 27.16 -24.00 7.54
C ASP A 1099 26.64 -22.99 8.59
N HIS A 1100 25.89 -21.97 8.17
CA HIS A 1100 25.46 -20.84 8.99
C HIS A 1100 24.00 -20.43 8.75
N PHE A 1101 23.45 -19.65 9.68
CA PHE A 1101 22.08 -19.14 9.59
C PHE A 1101 21.90 -18.14 8.44
N VAL A 1102 21.04 -18.49 7.47
CA VAL A 1102 20.75 -17.66 6.29
C VAL A 1102 19.33 -17.93 5.78
N PHE A 1103 18.65 -16.87 5.33
CA PHE A 1103 17.31 -16.95 4.70
C PHE A 1103 17.16 -15.99 3.51
N SER A 1104 18.26 -15.34 3.10
CA SER A 1104 18.24 -14.18 2.20
C SER A 1104 18.00 -14.53 0.73
N TYR A 1105 18.20 -15.78 0.35
CA TYR A 1105 17.98 -16.37 -0.98
C TYR A 1105 17.96 -17.90 -0.80
N GLU A 1106 17.87 -18.64 -1.89
CA GLU A 1106 17.68 -20.09 -1.93
C GLU A 1106 18.97 -20.81 -2.37
N TRP A 1107 19.17 -22.08 -2.00
CA TRP A 1107 20.42 -22.79 -2.25
C TRP A 1107 20.24 -24.06 -3.10
N PRO A 1108 21.11 -24.31 -4.11
CA PRO A 1108 21.05 -25.49 -4.98
C PRO A 1108 20.95 -26.84 -4.25
N THR A 1109 21.49 -26.93 -3.02
CA THR A 1109 21.38 -28.08 -2.10
C THR A 1109 19.96 -28.62 -1.90
N GLY A 1110 18.93 -27.80 -2.12
CA GLY A 1110 17.52 -28.20 -2.01
C GLY A 1110 16.96 -29.01 -3.19
N TRP A 1111 17.62 -29.03 -4.36
CA TRP A 1111 17.13 -29.70 -5.58
C TRP A 1111 18.18 -30.35 -6.48
N VAL A 1112 19.45 -29.91 -6.45
CA VAL A 1112 20.50 -30.49 -7.28
C VAL A 1112 20.79 -31.92 -6.83
N GLY A 1113 20.68 -32.89 -7.75
CA GLY A 1113 21.05 -34.28 -7.52
C GLY A 1113 20.20 -35.04 -6.48
N ILE A 1114 19.07 -34.48 -6.01
CA ILE A 1114 18.26 -35.06 -4.92
C ILE A 1114 17.54 -36.36 -5.28
N ASP A 1115 17.59 -36.81 -6.54
CA ASP A 1115 17.03 -38.11 -6.96
C ASP A 1115 18.01 -39.29 -6.78
N GLY A 1116 19.26 -39.01 -6.38
CA GLY A 1116 20.27 -40.01 -6.06
C GLY A 1116 20.40 -40.34 -4.57
N ASP A 1117 21.17 -41.39 -4.27
CA ASP A 1117 21.41 -41.91 -2.92
C ASP A 1117 22.73 -41.42 -2.28
N VAL A 1118 23.43 -40.51 -2.94
CA VAL A 1118 24.73 -39.98 -2.47
C VAL A 1118 24.75 -38.45 -2.59
N VAL A 1119 25.52 -37.81 -1.72
CA VAL A 1119 25.71 -36.34 -1.74
C VAL A 1119 26.15 -35.91 -3.15
N PRO A 1120 25.47 -34.95 -3.79
CA PRO A 1120 25.87 -34.48 -5.10
C PRO A 1120 27.15 -33.64 -5.02
N SER A 1121 28.04 -33.83 -6.00
CA SER A 1121 29.37 -33.21 -6.01
C SER A 1121 29.35 -31.89 -6.79
N LYS A 1122 29.94 -30.86 -6.19
CA LYS A 1122 30.13 -29.52 -6.80
C LYS A 1122 31.14 -29.50 -7.95
N ASP A 1123 31.89 -30.59 -8.13
CA ASP A 1123 32.77 -30.76 -9.29
C ASP A 1123 32.04 -31.42 -10.49
N VAL A 1124 30.79 -31.87 -10.29
CA VAL A 1124 29.98 -32.64 -11.26
C VAL A 1124 28.77 -31.84 -11.76
N PHE A 1125 28.23 -30.94 -10.92
CA PHE A 1125 27.12 -30.03 -11.22
C PHE A 1125 27.60 -28.58 -11.07
#